data_AF-A0A955EH66-F1
#
_entry.id   AF-A0A955EH66-F1
#
_cell.length_a   1.000
_cell.length_b   1.000
_cell.length_c   1.000
_cell.angle_alpha   90.00
_cell.angle_beta   90.00
_cell.angle_gamma   90.00
#
_symmetry.space_group_name_H-M   'P 1'
#
loop_
_entity.id
_entity.type
_entity.pdbx_description
1 polymer ?
#
loop_
_entity_poly.entity_id
_entity_poly.type
_entity_poly.pdbx_seq_one_letter_code
_entity_poly.pdbx_strand_id
1 'polypeptide(L)'
;WPGQAKEIVLYCYLAPGLNGAFEAFFDNWVLLYPADEWQTAPELSPNTAVLYDAEVATANPTDPQPSCRFGGAGQGQETMWFRVPARSPTAAFQTCLSEADGSGRSMDTLIALYRKEPDGSLTEIACGEDECGPDFGYLSQVRIEGDSPDVLESFKEYYLQVSRYNVSAQPTAVLEPIGRTTYVKPSGSSSGGFKQGMSWLDAYQNLDEALAAVQINPDITQVHMASGLYVPDPDATGDDDLTFSVPSGLTVVGGYPQTGTAVEPTPLAYPTVLSGDNLENDGLFAVRPVGDPVHVDNARTVVTLESGPEGVVTTLSGLTIERGVARKSGDGPTTPAPAACLYSLNTSVALLDCTIQEGLHARSAAGAVLLTLDEARTDAYVMRRCQILRNHTAYTNSSPDSGGMVIYIDDFANFAARGSLLIEDTRFEDNTNGSSALYGGGLTVFASRDDQEFIIRRCVFENNSSGTFGGGGGMNFGVSQALNLMTAGPPIVIEDCDFLGNTADEGGGLFIRASSANMPPDYHVTGCRFRDNHAVVRGGALASTNYGYAFGSVTVHGSRFERNSGPRGPAVDWERDWVTSMIASPKVRFGSCSFVGNFDSAELGAAALELRSRRNDSEVDYLFENCTFAENTGASISLDDSLGPVDVLLVNSIVQGRGDGTTGYHFLHDVDTYFVAYRSIIEDLTGQFTQPDIFYTSCIDEDPAFVDPPDPGPDRDWGTADDHLGDISLGAGSFAIDSGVTPAVEVWPEYGGDLFGDQRVVDAVNYVGTGSGFPTPNQRIDIGAVEAPPGIAYVCDGDTNGDQSVDFTDLNIVLENWGGAGPDGDLDNDGAVNFNDLNIVLGQWGDPCPI
;
A
#
# COMPACT_ATOMS: atom_id res chain seq x y z
N TRP A 1 43.89 -6.87 9.26
CA TRP A 1 45.36 -6.72 9.28
C TRP A 1 45.88 -7.39 10.53
N PRO A 2 46.46 -8.61 10.46
CA PRO A 2 47.62 -8.98 9.64
C PRO A 2 47.38 -10.22 8.73
N GLY A 3 48.22 -10.42 7.70
CA GLY A 3 48.23 -11.65 6.88
C GLY A 3 47.75 -11.50 5.44
N GLN A 4 48.15 -10.43 4.73
CA GLN A 4 48.04 -10.39 3.28
C GLN A 4 49.39 -10.73 2.66
N ALA A 5 49.37 -11.67 1.71
CA ALA A 5 50.55 -12.04 0.96
C ALA A 5 51.04 -10.85 0.13
N LYS A 6 52.33 -10.52 0.27
CA LYS A 6 52.98 -9.33 -0.30
C LYS A 6 53.52 -9.54 -1.71
N GLU A 7 53.71 -10.79 -2.12
CA GLU A 7 54.53 -11.11 -3.29
C GLU A 7 53.88 -12.19 -4.15
N ILE A 8 53.72 -11.97 -5.46
CA ILE A 8 53.24 -12.98 -6.42
C ILE A 8 54.40 -13.30 -7.38
N VAL A 9 54.49 -14.56 -7.85
CA VAL A 9 55.55 -15.00 -8.76
C VAL A 9 54.97 -15.24 -10.17
N LEU A 10 55.38 -14.41 -11.13
CA LEU A 10 55.06 -14.61 -12.54
C LEU A 10 56.16 -15.43 -13.22
N TYR A 11 55.75 -16.50 -13.91
CA TYR A 11 56.64 -17.33 -14.70
C TYR A 11 56.38 -17.15 -16.19
N CYS A 12 57.43 -16.90 -16.97
CA CYS A 12 57.38 -16.80 -18.43
C CYS A 12 58.17 -17.93 -19.07
N TYR A 13 57.56 -18.73 -19.97
CA TYR A 13 58.22 -19.84 -20.67
C TYR A 13 58.10 -19.74 -22.19
N LEU A 14 59.16 -20.16 -22.90
CA LEU A 14 59.16 -20.36 -24.36
C LEU A 14 59.52 -21.82 -24.70
N ALA A 15 58.56 -22.67 -25.10
CA ALA A 15 58.83 -23.93 -25.81
C ALA A 15 57.56 -24.64 -26.33
N PRO A 16 57.64 -25.40 -27.44
CA PRO A 16 56.64 -26.39 -27.83
C PRO A 16 56.91 -27.74 -27.13
N GLY A 17 55.92 -28.27 -26.43
CA GLY A 17 55.93 -29.64 -25.89
C GLY A 17 56.19 -29.73 -24.38
N LEU A 18 55.11 -29.75 -23.61
CA LEU A 18 55.14 -30.01 -22.17
C LEU A 18 54.85 -31.49 -21.90
N ASN A 19 55.91 -32.30 -21.84
CA ASN A 19 55.89 -33.57 -21.12
C ASN A 19 57.31 -33.90 -20.66
N GLY A 20 57.64 -33.47 -19.44
CA GLY A 20 58.80 -33.95 -18.68
C GLY A 20 60.06 -33.09 -18.77
N ALA A 21 60.19 -32.11 -17.86
CA ALA A 21 61.42 -31.70 -17.14
C ALA A 21 61.24 -30.29 -16.56
N PHE A 22 60.60 -30.18 -15.39
CA PHE A 22 60.40 -28.90 -14.68
C PHE A 22 61.47 -28.62 -13.61
N GLU A 23 62.43 -29.52 -13.38
CA GLU A 23 63.31 -29.47 -12.18
C GLU A 23 64.67 -28.77 -12.36
N ALA A 24 64.93 -28.02 -13.43
CA ALA A 24 66.32 -27.57 -13.70
C ALA A 24 66.57 -26.06 -13.90
N PHE A 25 65.63 -25.16 -13.58
CA PHE A 25 65.86 -23.72 -13.78
C PHE A 25 65.21 -22.84 -12.69
N PHE A 26 65.82 -22.74 -11.50
CA PHE A 26 65.36 -21.80 -10.44
C PHE A 26 66.48 -21.09 -9.68
N ASP A 27 67.58 -20.69 -10.35
CA ASP A 27 68.69 -20.00 -9.66
C ASP A 27 68.85 -18.50 -10.00
N ASN A 28 68.00 -17.91 -10.84
CA ASN A 28 68.08 -16.47 -11.16
C ASN A 28 66.73 -15.78 -10.95
N TRP A 29 66.47 -15.38 -9.71
CA TRP A 29 65.41 -14.43 -9.38
C TRP A 29 65.85 -13.03 -9.84
N VAL A 30 65.07 -12.41 -10.72
CA VAL A 30 65.25 -11.00 -11.07
C VAL A 30 64.16 -10.21 -10.37
N LEU A 31 64.54 -9.38 -9.39
CA LEU A 31 63.63 -8.41 -8.79
C LEU A 31 63.42 -7.29 -9.83
N LEU A 32 62.30 -7.33 -10.54
CA LEU A 32 61.88 -6.24 -11.42
C LEU A 32 60.83 -5.43 -10.68
N TYR A 33 60.98 -4.10 -10.68
CA TYR A 33 59.89 -3.22 -10.24
C TYR A 33 58.90 -3.11 -11.40
N PRO A 34 57.69 -3.69 -11.30
CA PRO A 34 56.67 -3.56 -12.33
C PRO A 34 56.26 -2.09 -12.48
N ALA A 35 55.70 -1.76 -13.63
CA ALA A 35 55.05 -0.47 -13.80
C ALA A 35 53.56 -0.61 -13.50
N ASP A 36 53.03 0.41 -12.83
CA ASP A 36 51.60 0.61 -12.63
C ASP A 36 50.86 0.87 -13.95
N GLU A 37 51.60 1.31 -14.98
CA GLU A 37 51.07 1.71 -16.28
C GLU A 37 51.82 1.06 -17.44
N TRP A 38 51.08 0.60 -18.46
CA TRP A 38 51.63 -0.11 -19.62
C TRP A 38 52.68 0.71 -20.38
N GLN A 39 52.55 2.04 -20.41
CA GLN A 39 53.46 2.94 -21.11
C GLN A 39 54.87 2.93 -20.52
N THR A 40 55.00 2.57 -19.24
CA THR A 40 56.27 2.49 -18.51
C THR A 40 56.69 1.06 -18.18
N ALA A 41 55.97 0.06 -18.71
CA ALA A 41 56.17 -1.36 -18.41
C ALA A 41 57.61 -1.81 -18.71
N PRO A 42 58.31 -2.43 -17.73
CA PRO A 42 59.62 -3.03 -17.95
C PRO A 42 59.51 -4.26 -18.86
N GLU A 43 60.59 -4.59 -19.58
CA GLU A 43 60.64 -5.78 -20.42
C GLU A 43 60.72 -7.06 -19.57
N LEU A 44 59.78 -7.99 -19.78
CA LEU A 44 59.81 -9.33 -19.22
C LEU A 44 60.71 -10.22 -20.07
N SER A 45 61.83 -10.66 -19.50
CA SER A 45 62.75 -11.55 -20.20
C SER A 45 62.15 -12.95 -20.34
N PRO A 46 62.37 -13.66 -21.46
CA PRO A 46 61.89 -15.03 -21.57
C PRO A 46 62.59 -15.99 -20.63
N ASN A 47 61.89 -17.05 -20.19
CA ASN A 47 62.39 -18.10 -19.30
C ASN A 47 62.88 -17.56 -17.95
N THR A 48 62.19 -16.55 -17.41
CA THR A 48 62.45 -15.99 -16.09
C THR A 48 61.26 -16.19 -15.15
N ALA A 49 61.56 -16.26 -13.86
CA ALA A 49 60.60 -16.04 -12.79
C ALA A 49 60.82 -14.62 -12.26
N VAL A 50 59.73 -13.86 -12.12
CA VAL A 50 59.74 -12.50 -11.59
C VAL A 50 58.88 -12.47 -10.34
N LEU A 51 59.49 -12.05 -9.24
CA LEU A 51 58.80 -11.73 -8.00
C LEU A 51 58.32 -10.28 -8.09
N TYR A 52 57.02 -10.04 -7.89
CA TYR A 52 56.47 -8.69 -7.88
C TYR A 52 55.68 -8.42 -6.59
N ASP A 53 55.85 -7.21 -6.07
CA ASP A 53 55.14 -6.71 -4.89
C ASP A 53 53.84 -6.02 -5.35
N ALA A 54 52.69 -6.60 -5.02
CA ALA A 54 51.40 -6.03 -5.41
C ALA A 54 51.02 -4.78 -4.60
N GLU A 55 51.69 -4.50 -3.47
CA GLU A 55 51.40 -3.32 -2.62
C GLU A 55 51.80 -1.99 -3.29
N VAL A 56 52.63 -2.03 -4.33
CA VAL A 56 53.08 -0.81 -5.05
C VAL A 56 52.25 -0.49 -6.29
N ALA A 57 51.28 -1.33 -6.64
CA ALA A 57 50.39 -1.15 -7.79
C ALA A 57 49.03 -0.59 -7.35
N THR A 58 48.37 0.14 -8.24
CA THR A 58 47.04 0.72 -8.05
C THR A 58 46.06 0.13 -9.07
N ALA A 59 44.78 0.48 -8.97
CA ALA A 59 43.80 0.15 -10.01
C ALA A 59 43.54 1.42 -10.83
N ASN A 60 44.22 1.59 -11.96
CA ASN A 60 43.96 2.75 -12.84
C ASN A 60 42.71 2.49 -13.70
N PRO A 61 41.64 3.32 -13.61
CA PRO A 61 40.42 3.21 -14.43
C PRO A 61 40.64 3.18 -15.95
N THR A 62 41.81 3.65 -16.44
CA THR A 62 42.15 3.61 -17.86
C THR A 62 42.75 2.29 -18.33
N ASP A 63 43.06 1.39 -17.40
CA ASP A 63 43.53 0.06 -17.76
C ASP A 63 42.43 -0.70 -18.48
N PRO A 64 42.76 -1.39 -19.59
CA PRO A 64 41.85 -2.29 -20.26
C PRO A 64 41.25 -3.31 -19.26
N GLN A 65 40.00 -3.66 -19.50
CA GLN A 65 39.26 -4.64 -18.71
C GLN A 65 39.45 -6.02 -19.32
N PRO A 66 40.16 -6.95 -18.66
CA PRO A 66 40.31 -8.29 -19.19
C PRO A 66 38.98 -8.97 -19.45
N SER A 67 38.80 -9.61 -20.60
CA SER A 67 37.49 -10.18 -20.97
C SER A 67 37.10 -11.39 -20.13
N CYS A 68 38.08 -12.08 -19.54
CA CYS A 68 37.92 -13.34 -18.84
C CYS A 68 37.74 -13.21 -17.34
N ARG A 69 37.59 -11.98 -16.80
CA ARG A 69 37.31 -11.78 -15.39
C ARG A 69 35.94 -12.38 -15.00
N PHE A 70 35.84 -12.97 -13.82
CA PHE A 70 34.66 -13.72 -13.38
C PHE A 70 33.46 -12.77 -13.33
N GLY A 71 32.41 -13.08 -14.10
CA GLY A 71 31.23 -12.22 -14.27
C GLY A 71 31.25 -11.29 -15.50
N GLY A 72 32.31 -11.32 -16.31
CA GLY A 72 32.43 -10.57 -17.58
C GLY A 72 33.62 -9.61 -17.59
N ALA A 73 33.82 -8.90 -18.71
CA ALA A 73 34.91 -7.95 -18.84
C ALA A 73 34.91 -6.94 -17.68
N GLY A 74 35.98 -6.91 -16.90
CA GLY A 74 36.04 -6.07 -15.72
C GLY A 74 37.48 -5.68 -15.37
N GLN A 75 37.64 -4.57 -14.68
CA GLN A 75 38.96 -4.00 -14.41
C GLN A 75 39.77 -4.86 -13.43
N GLY A 76 41.05 -5.11 -13.72
CA GLY A 76 41.95 -5.73 -12.74
C GLY A 76 42.18 -4.82 -11.53
N GLN A 77 42.49 -5.39 -10.36
CA GLN A 77 42.94 -4.62 -9.19
C GLN A 77 44.45 -4.77 -9.00
N GLU A 78 45.10 -3.71 -8.49
CA GLU A 78 46.56 -3.67 -8.27
C GLU A 78 47.28 -4.15 -9.54
N THR A 79 46.94 -3.51 -10.66
CA THR A 79 47.32 -3.93 -12.00
C THR A 79 48.80 -3.63 -12.25
N MET A 80 49.50 -4.62 -12.77
CA MET A 80 50.91 -4.48 -13.10
C MET A 80 51.16 -4.86 -14.54
N TRP A 81 52.01 -4.07 -15.18
CA TRP A 81 52.25 -4.16 -16.59
C TRP A 81 53.69 -4.57 -16.90
N PHE A 82 53.82 -5.51 -17.83
CA PHE A 82 55.10 -5.93 -18.39
C PHE A 82 55.08 -5.82 -19.90
N ARG A 83 56.17 -5.35 -20.51
CA ARG A 83 56.35 -5.45 -21.96
C ARG A 83 56.87 -6.84 -22.32
N VAL A 84 56.16 -7.54 -23.19
CA VAL A 84 56.52 -8.89 -23.66
C VAL A 84 57.20 -8.79 -25.03
N PRO A 85 58.48 -9.15 -25.15
CA PRO A 85 59.15 -9.16 -26.45
C PRO A 85 58.74 -10.43 -27.23
N ALA A 86 58.19 -10.26 -28.44
CA ALA A 86 57.78 -11.35 -29.33
C ALA A 86 58.99 -12.07 -29.98
N ARG A 87 59.80 -12.76 -29.15
CA ARG A 87 61.01 -13.47 -29.60
C ARG A 87 60.71 -14.88 -30.15
N SER A 88 59.49 -15.36 -29.99
CA SER A 88 58.99 -16.68 -30.38
C SER A 88 57.49 -16.57 -30.67
N PRO A 89 56.92 -17.34 -31.62
CA PRO A 89 55.48 -17.32 -31.93
C PRO A 89 54.61 -17.89 -30.80
N THR A 90 55.22 -18.63 -29.86
CA THR A 90 54.54 -19.21 -28.70
C THR A 90 55.11 -18.66 -27.41
N ALA A 91 54.25 -18.45 -26.41
CA ALA A 91 54.63 -18.07 -25.05
C ALA A 91 53.60 -18.58 -24.04
N ALA A 92 54.03 -18.85 -22.82
CA ALA A 92 53.14 -19.14 -21.70
C ALA A 92 53.49 -18.25 -20.51
N PHE A 93 52.46 -17.69 -19.89
CA PHE A 93 52.53 -16.87 -18.67
C PHE A 93 51.70 -17.55 -17.60
N GLN A 94 52.22 -17.68 -16.39
CA GLN A 94 51.47 -18.29 -15.30
C GLN A 94 51.88 -17.76 -13.93
N THR A 95 50.92 -17.73 -13.01
CA THR A 95 51.14 -17.52 -11.58
C THR A 95 51.05 -18.82 -10.77
N CYS A 96 50.73 -19.96 -11.41
CA CYS A 96 50.43 -21.26 -10.79
C CYS A 96 51.44 -21.77 -9.74
N LEU A 97 52.70 -21.32 -9.79
CA LEU A 97 53.75 -21.74 -8.85
C LEU A 97 54.05 -20.65 -7.80
N SER A 98 53.12 -19.75 -7.54
CA SER A 98 53.18 -18.80 -6.43
C SER A 98 52.85 -19.52 -5.13
N GLU A 99 53.74 -19.52 -4.15
CA GLU A 99 53.46 -20.14 -2.85
C GLU A 99 52.48 -19.27 -2.04
N ALA A 100 51.42 -19.88 -1.50
CA ALA A 100 50.59 -19.22 -0.49
C ALA A 100 51.48 -18.85 0.71
N ASP A 101 51.34 -17.63 1.23
CA ASP A 101 52.18 -17.03 2.27
C ASP A 101 52.02 -17.68 3.66
N GLY A 102 52.06 -19.00 3.79
CA GLY A 102 51.90 -19.71 5.06
C GLY A 102 50.58 -19.45 5.80
N SER A 103 49.67 -18.63 5.26
CA SER A 103 48.37 -18.26 5.86
C SER A 103 47.20 -19.08 5.30
N GLY A 104 47.46 -19.97 4.34
CA GLY A 104 46.45 -20.87 3.76
C GLY A 104 45.45 -20.18 2.82
N ARG A 105 45.73 -18.97 2.34
CA ARG A 105 44.93 -18.30 1.31
C ARG A 105 45.65 -18.40 -0.04
N SER A 106 44.96 -18.89 -1.06
CA SER A 106 45.41 -18.78 -2.45
C SER A 106 45.48 -17.30 -2.85
N MET A 107 46.52 -16.92 -3.58
CA MET A 107 46.56 -15.63 -4.26
C MET A 107 45.67 -15.74 -5.48
N ASP A 108 44.55 -15.05 -5.48
CA ASP A 108 43.69 -14.99 -6.64
C ASP A 108 44.24 -13.95 -7.62
N THR A 109 44.49 -14.38 -8.86
CA THR A 109 45.22 -13.59 -9.87
C THR A 109 44.51 -13.66 -11.20
N LEU A 110 44.60 -12.60 -12.00
CA LEU A 110 44.07 -12.51 -13.35
C LEU A 110 45.19 -12.10 -14.32
N ILE A 111 45.30 -12.78 -15.47
CA ILE A 111 46.33 -12.49 -16.48
C ILE A 111 45.68 -12.16 -17.81
N ALA A 112 46.08 -11.04 -18.42
CA ALA A 112 45.67 -10.66 -19.76
C ALA A 112 46.86 -10.21 -20.61
N LEU A 113 46.88 -10.67 -21.86
CA LEU A 113 47.90 -10.35 -22.85
C LEU A 113 47.29 -9.48 -23.94
N TYR A 114 47.90 -8.32 -24.15
CA TYR A 114 47.47 -7.34 -25.12
C TYR A 114 48.52 -7.15 -26.22
N ARG A 115 48.04 -6.91 -27.45
CA ARG A 115 48.84 -6.39 -28.57
C ARG A 115 48.61 -4.90 -28.68
N LYS A 116 49.68 -4.13 -28.85
CA LYS A 116 49.59 -2.71 -29.14
C LYS A 116 49.39 -2.47 -30.63
N GLU A 117 48.32 -1.75 -30.96
CA GLU A 117 47.96 -1.40 -32.33
C GLU A 117 48.67 -0.12 -32.80
N PRO A 118 48.76 0.14 -34.12
CA PRO A 118 49.44 1.31 -34.67
C PRO A 118 48.89 2.67 -34.19
N ASP A 119 47.63 2.72 -33.76
CA ASP A 119 46.99 3.91 -33.19
C ASP A 119 47.31 4.12 -31.70
N GLY A 120 48.04 3.19 -31.08
CA GLY A 120 48.43 3.22 -29.68
C GLY A 120 47.43 2.53 -28.74
N SER A 121 46.33 1.98 -29.24
CA SER A 121 45.38 1.20 -28.44
C SER A 121 45.90 -0.20 -28.12
N LEU A 122 45.37 -0.82 -27.07
CA LEU A 122 45.67 -2.19 -26.69
C LEU A 122 44.48 -3.08 -27.06
N THR A 123 44.72 -4.11 -27.87
CA THR A 123 43.75 -5.16 -28.20
C THR A 123 44.08 -6.40 -27.40
N GLU A 124 43.14 -6.94 -26.64
CA GLU A 124 43.32 -8.19 -25.92
C GLU A 124 43.46 -9.36 -26.90
N ILE A 125 44.46 -10.21 -26.67
CA ILE A 125 44.78 -11.36 -27.51
C ILE A 125 44.54 -12.67 -26.77
N ALA A 126 44.75 -12.67 -25.45
CA ALA A 126 44.44 -13.80 -24.59
C ALA A 126 44.24 -13.33 -23.16
N CYS A 127 43.40 -14.03 -22.44
CA CYS A 127 43.09 -13.76 -21.04
C CYS A 127 42.93 -15.11 -20.34
N GLY A 128 43.36 -15.20 -19.09
CA GLY A 128 43.17 -16.38 -18.26
C GLY A 128 42.89 -16.00 -16.82
N GLU A 129 41.84 -16.62 -16.27
CA GLU A 129 41.40 -16.53 -14.89
C GLU A 129 41.22 -17.95 -14.34
N ASP A 130 41.88 -18.29 -13.23
CA ASP A 130 41.76 -19.57 -12.52
C ASP A 130 42.08 -20.83 -13.36
N GLU A 131 42.88 -20.68 -14.41
CA GLU A 131 43.16 -21.76 -15.37
C GLU A 131 44.26 -22.75 -14.93
N CYS A 132 44.90 -22.53 -13.77
CA CYS A 132 46.00 -23.36 -13.30
C CYS A 132 45.58 -24.79 -12.86
N GLY A 133 44.28 -25.08 -12.78
CA GLY A 133 43.74 -26.39 -12.41
C GLY A 133 43.50 -26.57 -10.90
N PRO A 134 42.81 -27.64 -10.49
CA PRO A 134 42.23 -27.78 -9.15
C PRO A 134 43.25 -27.86 -8.01
N ASP A 135 44.48 -28.27 -8.31
CA ASP A 135 45.57 -28.40 -7.31
C ASP A 135 46.30 -27.07 -7.02
N PHE A 136 46.03 -26.01 -7.80
CA PHE A 136 46.77 -24.74 -7.76
C PHE A 136 45.92 -23.54 -7.30
N GLY A 137 44.66 -23.75 -6.91
CA GLY A 137 43.77 -22.68 -6.43
C GLY A 137 43.36 -21.67 -7.51
N TYR A 138 43.06 -20.43 -7.11
CA TYR A 138 42.63 -19.31 -7.96
C TYR A 138 43.78 -18.63 -8.73
N LEU A 139 44.72 -19.43 -9.22
CA LEU A 139 45.88 -18.93 -9.96
C LEU A 139 45.62 -19.01 -11.46
N SER A 140 46.21 -18.08 -12.20
CA SER A 140 45.93 -17.87 -13.61
C SER A 140 47.07 -18.26 -14.54
N GLN A 141 46.69 -18.64 -15.74
CA GLN A 141 47.61 -19.00 -16.81
C GLN A 141 47.07 -18.49 -18.15
N VAL A 142 47.96 -18.04 -19.03
CA VAL A 142 47.70 -17.74 -20.44
C VAL A 142 48.71 -18.48 -21.30
N ARG A 143 48.24 -19.14 -22.37
CA ARG A 143 49.09 -19.86 -23.33
C ARG A 143 48.81 -19.42 -24.77
N ILE A 144 49.89 -19.11 -25.49
CA ILE A 144 49.88 -18.83 -26.93
C ILE A 144 50.58 -19.98 -27.65
N GLU A 145 49.82 -20.73 -28.45
CA GLU A 145 50.30 -21.90 -29.19
C GLU A 145 50.52 -21.60 -30.69
N GLY A 146 51.44 -22.35 -31.32
CA GLY A 146 51.99 -22.02 -32.64
C GLY A 146 51.04 -22.16 -33.83
N ASP A 147 49.89 -22.82 -33.62
CA ASP A 147 48.85 -23.04 -34.63
C ASP A 147 47.58 -22.19 -34.35
N SER A 148 47.60 -21.32 -33.33
CA SER A 148 46.50 -20.39 -33.01
C SER A 148 46.49 -19.18 -33.97
N PRO A 149 45.33 -18.57 -34.30
CA PRO A 149 45.28 -17.25 -34.94
C PRO A 149 46.01 -16.15 -34.15
N ASP A 150 46.34 -16.40 -32.88
CA ASP A 150 46.88 -15.44 -31.91
C ASP A 150 48.40 -15.56 -31.66
N VAL A 151 49.16 -16.07 -32.65
CA VAL A 151 50.64 -16.18 -32.55
C VAL A 151 51.34 -14.84 -32.32
N LEU A 152 52.44 -14.86 -31.56
CA LEU A 152 53.25 -13.66 -31.32
C LEU A 152 54.12 -13.32 -32.54
N GLU A 153 53.88 -12.17 -33.15
CA GLU A 153 54.62 -11.69 -34.31
C GLU A 153 55.84 -10.85 -33.91
N SER A 154 57.03 -11.19 -34.43
CA SER A 154 58.30 -10.55 -34.04
C SER A 154 58.41 -9.02 -34.26
N PHE A 155 57.48 -8.41 -35.01
CA PHE A 155 57.44 -6.96 -35.28
C PHE A 155 56.33 -6.23 -34.51
N LYS A 156 55.55 -6.92 -33.68
CA LYS A 156 54.47 -6.36 -32.87
C LYS A 156 54.92 -6.19 -31.42
N GLU A 157 54.37 -5.19 -30.75
CA GLU A 157 54.60 -4.95 -29.32
C GLU A 157 53.46 -5.57 -28.51
N TYR A 158 53.81 -6.29 -27.44
CA TYR A 158 52.85 -6.94 -26.55
C TYR A 158 53.05 -6.49 -25.11
N TYR A 159 51.95 -6.44 -24.36
CA TYR A 159 51.90 -6.03 -22.98
C TYR A 159 51.10 -7.04 -22.17
N LEU A 160 51.66 -7.48 -21.05
CA LEU A 160 51.01 -8.38 -20.12
C LEU A 160 50.53 -7.57 -18.92
N GLN A 161 49.24 -7.65 -18.64
CA GLN A 161 48.63 -7.17 -17.40
C GLN A 161 48.50 -8.35 -16.45
N VAL A 162 48.96 -8.18 -15.22
CA VAL A 162 48.71 -9.14 -14.13
C VAL A 162 48.05 -8.38 -12.99
N SER A 163 46.94 -8.91 -12.49
CA SER A 163 46.11 -8.25 -11.48
C SER A 163 45.90 -9.18 -10.30
N ARG A 164 45.72 -8.59 -9.12
CA ARG A 164 45.22 -9.31 -7.95
C ARG A 164 43.69 -9.28 -7.92
N TYR A 165 43.10 -10.31 -7.33
CA TYR A 165 41.71 -10.26 -6.88
C TYR A 165 41.63 -9.95 -5.38
N ASN A 166 40.94 -8.86 -5.02
CA ASN A 166 40.68 -8.51 -3.63
C ASN A 166 39.19 -8.20 -3.40
N VAL A 167 38.56 -9.02 -2.56
CA VAL A 167 37.15 -8.89 -2.15
C VAL A 167 36.87 -7.67 -1.23
N SER A 168 37.89 -6.90 -0.83
CA SER A 168 37.78 -5.89 0.24
C SER A 168 38.18 -4.45 -0.13
N ALA A 169 38.49 -4.16 -1.39
CA ALA A 169 38.77 -2.81 -1.86
C ALA A 169 37.70 -2.33 -2.87
N GLN A 170 36.47 -2.19 -2.38
CA GLN A 170 35.54 -1.21 -2.94
C GLN A 170 35.88 0.13 -2.28
N PRO A 171 36.09 1.23 -3.02
CA PRO A 171 36.08 2.56 -2.43
C PRO A 171 34.77 2.71 -1.67
N THR A 172 34.82 3.22 -0.44
CA THR A 172 33.65 3.57 0.37
C THR A 172 32.85 4.71 -0.26
N ALA A 173 32.21 4.44 -1.39
CA ALA A 173 30.83 4.79 -1.63
C ALA A 173 30.03 3.54 -1.23
N VAL A 174 28.91 3.73 -0.54
CA VAL A 174 27.92 2.66 -0.40
C VAL A 174 27.42 2.36 -1.82
N LEU A 175 28.05 1.40 -2.48
CA LEU A 175 27.45 0.70 -3.61
C LEU A 175 26.90 -0.58 -3.01
N GLU A 176 25.57 -0.61 -2.91
CA GLU A 176 24.76 -1.83 -2.79
C GLU A 176 25.36 -2.94 -3.68
N PRO A 177 25.27 -4.23 -3.31
CA PRO A 177 25.66 -5.30 -4.23
C PRO A 177 24.95 -5.04 -5.57
N ILE A 178 25.72 -4.83 -6.65
CA ILE A 178 25.15 -4.77 -8.00
C ILE A 178 24.77 -6.20 -8.32
N GLY A 179 23.63 -6.62 -7.80
CA GLY A 179 23.15 -7.96 -8.01
C GLY A 179 22.86 -8.18 -9.49
N ARG A 180 23.11 -9.40 -9.91
CA ARG A 180 22.95 -9.87 -11.26
C ARG A 180 21.46 -10.07 -11.56
N THR A 181 21.03 -9.62 -12.73
CA THR A 181 19.71 -9.91 -13.27
C THR A 181 19.76 -11.20 -14.07
N THR A 182 18.76 -12.06 -13.88
CA THR A 182 18.49 -13.21 -14.75
C THR A 182 17.20 -13.00 -15.54
N TYR A 183 17.10 -13.59 -16.73
CA TYR A 183 16.00 -13.36 -17.67
C TYR A 183 15.19 -14.63 -17.93
N VAL A 184 13.87 -14.50 -17.98
CA VAL A 184 12.93 -15.62 -18.13
C VAL A 184 11.92 -15.34 -19.24
N LYS A 185 11.68 -16.32 -20.10
CA LYS A 185 10.67 -16.28 -21.14
C LYS A 185 9.74 -17.49 -21.08
N PRO A 186 8.51 -17.42 -21.62
CA PRO A 186 7.61 -18.56 -21.65
C PRO A 186 8.19 -19.71 -22.47
N SER A 187 7.78 -20.93 -22.17
CA SER A 187 8.23 -22.12 -22.91
C SER A 187 7.94 -22.00 -24.41
N GLY A 188 8.92 -22.39 -25.24
CA GLY A 188 8.83 -22.32 -26.70
C GLY A 188 9.14 -20.95 -27.35
N SER A 189 9.48 -19.92 -26.57
CA SER A 189 9.72 -18.56 -27.09
C SER A 189 11.20 -18.16 -27.28
N SER A 190 12.17 -18.98 -26.85
CA SER A 190 13.60 -18.76 -27.12
C SER A 190 14.16 -19.69 -28.21
N SER A 191 14.83 -19.10 -29.20
CA SER A 191 15.43 -19.80 -30.35
C SER A 191 16.96 -19.89 -30.20
N GLY A 192 17.45 -20.94 -29.55
CA GLY A 192 18.88 -21.28 -29.49
C GLY A 192 19.68 -20.51 -28.42
N GLY A 193 20.56 -21.23 -27.71
CA GLY A 193 21.37 -20.73 -26.60
C GLY A 193 21.52 -21.79 -25.50
N PHE A 194 22.47 -21.61 -24.58
CA PHE A 194 22.69 -22.52 -23.45
C PHE A 194 21.59 -22.47 -22.37
N LYS A 195 20.61 -21.54 -22.50
CA LYS A 195 19.51 -21.29 -21.55
C LYS A 195 20.01 -21.04 -20.12
N GLN A 196 20.87 -20.03 -19.96
CA GLN A 196 21.55 -19.72 -18.70
C GLN A 196 21.01 -18.44 -18.03
N GLY A 197 19.98 -17.83 -18.61
CA GLY A 197 19.32 -16.64 -18.06
C GLY A 197 20.18 -15.38 -18.09
N MET A 198 21.24 -15.34 -18.89
CA MET A 198 22.25 -14.28 -18.84
C MET A 198 21.82 -13.00 -19.58
N SER A 199 20.88 -13.15 -20.52
CA SER A 199 20.27 -12.13 -21.36
C SER A 199 18.91 -12.61 -21.86
N TRP A 200 18.16 -11.75 -22.55
CA TRP A 200 16.93 -12.16 -23.22
C TRP A 200 17.13 -13.20 -24.34
N LEU A 201 18.33 -13.31 -24.94
CA LEU A 201 18.59 -14.29 -26.01
C LEU A 201 18.70 -15.71 -25.45
N ASP A 202 19.28 -15.86 -24.27
CA ASP A 202 19.52 -17.12 -23.56
C ASP A 202 18.71 -17.25 -22.26
N ALA A 203 17.57 -16.55 -22.20
CA ALA A 203 16.64 -16.59 -21.08
C ALA A 203 16.21 -18.03 -20.74
N TYR A 204 15.97 -18.28 -19.45
CA TYR A 204 15.31 -19.49 -18.97
C TYR A 204 13.92 -19.62 -19.62
N GLN A 205 13.45 -20.85 -19.81
CA GLN A 205 12.17 -21.14 -20.49
C GLN A 205 10.99 -21.37 -19.54
N ASN A 206 11.27 -21.42 -18.24
CA ASN A 206 10.31 -21.49 -17.16
C ASN A 206 10.90 -20.71 -15.97
N LEU A 207 10.01 -20.27 -15.07
CA LEU A 207 10.42 -19.49 -13.91
C LEU A 207 11.12 -20.39 -12.87
N ASP A 208 10.71 -21.66 -12.75
CA ASP A 208 11.27 -22.59 -11.77
C ASP A 208 12.77 -22.86 -11.97
N GLU A 209 13.24 -22.99 -13.22
CA GLU A 209 14.68 -23.12 -13.50
C GLU A 209 15.46 -21.87 -13.07
N ALA A 210 14.87 -20.68 -13.28
CA ALA A 210 15.49 -19.42 -12.88
C ALA A 210 15.55 -19.29 -11.36
N LEU A 211 14.48 -19.65 -10.65
CA LEU A 211 14.43 -19.64 -9.19
C LEU A 211 15.38 -20.68 -8.58
N ALA A 212 15.50 -21.86 -9.18
CA ALA A 212 16.50 -22.86 -8.79
C ALA A 212 17.93 -22.34 -8.99
N ALA A 213 18.19 -21.55 -10.04
CA ALA A 213 19.49 -20.91 -10.26
C ALA A 213 19.79 -19.82 -9.23
N VAL A 214 18.79 -19.03 -8.81
CA VAL A 214 18.91 -18.02 -7.74
C VAL A 214 19.31 -18.69 -6.42
N GLN A 215 18.70 -19.83 -6.06
CA GLN A 215 19.03 -20.56 -4.84
C GLN A 215 20.50 -21.04 -4.81
N ILE A 216 21.08 -21.32 -5.98
CA ILE A 216 22.48 -21.75 -6.10
C ILE A 216 23.43 -20.55 -6.15
N ASN A 217 23.00 -19.44 -6.76
CA ASN A 217 23.81 -18.25 -6.98
C ASN A 217 23.21 -17.01 -6.30
N PRO A 218 23.66 -16.66 -5.08
CA PRO A 218 23.15 -15.52 -4.32
C PRO A 218 23.48 -14.17 -4.95
N ASP A 219 24.36 -14.11 -5.96
CA ASP A 219 24.61 -12.87 -6.70
C ASP A 219 23.41 -12.49 -7.58
N ILE A 220 22.50 -13.43 -7.90
CA ILE A 220 21.29 -13.13 -8.66
C ILE A 220 20.25 -12.51 -7.72
N THR A 221 20.06 -11.19 -7.81
CA THR A 221 19.10 -10.46 -6.97
C THR A 221 17.87 -10.00 -7.74
N GLN A 222 17.84 -10.19 -9.06
CA GLN A 222 16.69 -9.84 -9.89
C GLN A 222 16.34 -10.92 -10.92
N VAL A 223 15.05 -11.13 -11.14
CA VAL A 223 14.49 -11.93 -12.22
C VAL A 223 13.61 -11.05 -13.08
N HIS A 224 13.95 -10.87 -14.35
CA HIS A 224 13.13 -10.14 -15.32
C HIS A 224 12.37 -11.12 -16.21
N MET A 225 11.06 -10.94 -16.28
CA MET A 225 10.14 -11.84 -16.95
C MET A 225 9.50 -11.18 -18.16
N ALA A 226 9.54 -11.89 -19.28
CA ALA A 226 8.79 -11.51 -20.46
C ALA A 226 7.28 -11.74 -20.29
N SER A 227 6.49 -11.13 -21.15
CA SER A 227 5.05 -11.33 -21.22
C SER A 227 4.73 -12.75 -21.63
N GLY A 228 3.75 -13.34 -20.96
CA GLY A 228 3.25 -14.67 -21.23
C GLY A 228 2.74 -15.35 -19.97
N LEU A 229 2.33 -16.60 -20.16
CA LEU A 229 1.80 -17.46 -19.12
C LEU A 229 2.92 -18.37 -18.57
N TYR A 230 2.97 -18.47 -17.25
CA TYR A 230 3.87 -19.32 -16.50
C TYR A 230 3.05 -20.12 -15.48
N VAL A 231 3.22 -21.44 -15.47
CA VAL A 231 2.53 -22.36 -14.56
C VAL A 231 3.56 -23.16 -13.75
N PRO A 232 3.32 -23.47 -12.46
CA PRO A 232 4.24 -24.25 -11.63
C PRO A 232 4.44 -25.71 -12.07
N ASP A 233 3.46 -26.31 -12.76
CA ASP A 233 3.52 -27.68 -13.28
C ASP A 233 3.51 -27.69 -14.83
N PRO A 234 4.56 -27.18 -15.51
CA PRO A 234 4.58 -27.06 -16.97
C PRO A 234 4.56 -28.42 -17.68
N ASP A 235 4.91 -29.50 -16.98
CA ASP A 235 4.91 -30.87 -17.48
C ASP A 235 3.58 -31.61 -17.23
N ALA A 236 2.60 -30.94 -16.61
CA ALA A 236 1.28 -31.49 -16.29
C ALA A 236 1.35 -32.84 -15.55
N THR A 237 2.23 -32.92 -14.57
CA THR A 237 2.40 -34.10 -13.70
C THR A 237 1.16 -34.39 -12.85
N GLY A 238 0.32 -33.37 -12.64
CA GLY A 238 -0.87 -33.42 -11.79
C GLY A 238 -0.55 -33.24 -10.30
N ASP A 239 0.61 -32.64 -10.00
CA ASP A 239 1.03 -32.31 -8.65
C ASP A 239 0.56 -30.90 -8.29
N ASP A 240 -0.51 -30.81 -7.51
CA ASP A 240 -1.11 -29.55 -7.06
C ASP A 240 -0.31 -28.86 -5.95
N ASP A 241 0.75 -29.50 -5.41
CA ASP A 241 1.64 -28.91 -4.41
C ASP A 241 2.79 -28.09 -5.04
N LEU A 242 2.96 -28.12 -6.37
CA LEU A 242 3.95 -27.30 -7.07
C LEU A 242 3.58 -25.81 -7.02
N THR A 243 4.59 -24.98 -6.73
CA THR A 243 4.49 -23.52 -6.54
C THR A 243 5.77 -22.84 -7.02
N PHE A 244 5.70 -21.58 -7.42
CA PHE A 244 6.89 -20.75 -7.64
C PHE A 244 7.50 -20.35 -6.29
N SER A 245 8.55 -21.06 -5.87
CA SER A 245 9.28 -20.78 -4.61
C SER A 245 10.30 -19.65 -4.80
N VAL A 246 9.96 -18.45 -4.32
CA VAL A 246 10.75 -17.22 -4.49
C VAL A 246 11.65 -17.00 -3.26
N PRO A 247 12.98 -17.05 -3.40
CA PRO A 247 13.91 -16.76 -2.31
C PRO A 247 13.75 -15.35 -1.75
N SER A 248 13.96 -15.21 -0.43
CA SER A 248 13.90 -13.91 0.24
C SER A 248 14.93 -12.92 -0.31
N GLY A 249 14.53 -11.65 -0.44
CA GLY A 249 15.37 -10.58 -0.97
C GLY A 249 15.43 -10.50 -2.50
N LEU A 250 14.77 -11.43 -3.20
CA LEU A 250 14.71 -11.41 -4.65
C LEU A 250 13.73 -10.35 -5.16
N THR A 251 14.10 -9.67 -6.25
CA THR A 251 13.18 -8.81 -7.01
C THR A 251 12.75 -9.51 -8.29
N VAL A 252 11.46 -9.83 -8.42
CA VAL A 252 10.87 -10.44 -9.61
C VAL A 252 10.02 -9.39 -10.34
N VAL A 253 10.34 -9.13 -11.61
CA VAL A 253 9.73 -8.04 -12.40
C VAL A 253 9.13 -8.60 -13.69
N GLY A 254 7.81 -8.48 -13.83
CA GLY A 254 7.07 -8.71 -15.07
C GLY A 254 6.94 -7.45 -15.92
N GLY A 255 6.37 -7.58 -17.13
CA GLY A 255 6.10 -6.43 -17.98
C GLY A 255 7.08 -6.21 -19.12
N TYR A 256 7.93 -7.17 -19.48
CA TYR A 256 8.82 -7.06 -20.63
C TYR A 256 8.24 -7.74 -21.87
N PRO A 257 8.48 -7.26 -23.09
CA PRO A 257 8.08 -7.98 -24.30
C PRO A 257 8.86 -9.30 -24.43
N GLN A 258 8.29 -10.31 -25.08
CA GLN A 258 9.02 -11.56 -25.41
C GLN A 258 10.30 -11.35 -26.23
N THR A 259 10.43 -10.22 -26.91
CA THR A 259 11.66 -9.86 -27.62
C THR A 259 12.78 -9.44 -26.67
N GLY A 260 12.46 -9.00 -25.45
CA GLY A 260 13.42 -8.48 -24.48
C GLY A 260 14.00 -7.11 -24.85
N THR A 261 13.33 -6.37 -25.73
CA THR A 261 13.86 -5.11 -26.29
C THR A 261 13.42 -3.85 -25.54
N ALA A 262 12.53 -3.97 -24.56
CA ALA A 262 12.11 -2.83 -23.75
C ALA A 262 13.19 -2.47 -22.73
N VAL A 263 13.42 -1.17 -22.56
CA VAL A 263 14.34 -0.62 -21.56
C VAL A 263 13.73 -0.69 -20.16
N GLU A 264 12.41 -0.54 -20.06
CA GLU A 264 11.65 -0.51 -18.81
C GLU A 264 10.43 -1.45 -18.88
N PRO A 265 10.01 -2.04 -17.75
CA PRO A 265 8.82 -2.88 -17.70
C PRO A 265 7.56 -2.03 -17.93
N THR A 266 6.62 -2.56 -18.72
CA THR A 266 5.32 -1.95 -18.99
C THR A 266 4.21 -3.01 -18.85
N PRO A 267 3.83 -3.38 -17.61
CA PRO A 267 2.95 -4.51 -17.33
C PRO A 267 1.61 -4.49 -18.08
N LEU A 268 1.03 -3.29 -18.28
CA LEU A 268 -0.22 -3.13 -19.03
C LEU A 268 -0.08 -3.49 -20.53
N ALA A 269 1.09 -3.24 -21.13
CA ALA A 269 1.36 -3.56 -22.53
C ALA A 269 1.87 -5.00 -22.70
N TYR A 270 2.54 -5.54 -21.69
CA TYR A 270 3.22 -6.83 -21.73
C TYR A 270 2.85 -7.68 -20.50
N PRO A 271 1.62 -8.21 -20.40
CA PRO A 271 1.18 -8.96 -19.23
C PRO A 271 2.06 -10.19 -18.97
N THR A 272 2.56 -10.31 -17.74
CA THR A 272 3.28 -11.48 -17.23
C THR A 272 2.40 -12.16 -16.20
N VAL A 273 1.93 -13.38 -16.51
CA VAL A 273 0.92 -14.09 -15.73
C VAL A 273 1.53 -15.35 -15.10
N LEU A 274 1.48 -15.42 -13.78
CA LEU A 274 1.74 -16.61 -12.98
C LEU A 274 0.38 -17.24 -12.65
N SER A 275 0.06 -18.37 -13.26
CA SER A 275 -1.26 -19.01 -13.12
C SER A 275 -1.17 -20.32 -12.39
N GLY A 276 -2.14 -20.57 -11.51
CA GLY A 276 -2.37 -21.86 -10.91
C GLY A 276 -3.07 -22.86 -11.84
N ASP A 277 -3.79 -22.43 -12.87
CA ASP A 277 -4.49 -23.31 -13.84
C ASP A 277 -3.47 -23.99 -14.78
N ASN A 278 -2.93 -25.13 -14.34
CA ASN A 278 -1.81 -25.81 -14.96
C ASN A 278 -2.16 -26.42 -16.34
N LEU A 279 -3.44 -26.75 -16.59
CA LEU A 279 -3.92 -27.31 -17.86
C LEU A 279 -4.70 -26.32 -18.74
N GLU A 280 -4.79 -25.05 -18.33
CA GLU A 280 -5.57 -24.00 -19.01
C GLU A 280 -7.02 -24.41 -19.31
N ASN A 281 -7.65 -25.14 -18.38
CA ASN A 281 -8.92 -25.83 -18.63
C ASN A 281 -10.13 -25.19 -17.92
N ASP A 282 -9.90 -24.18 -17.08
CA ASP A 282 -10.94 -23.54 -16.25
C ASP A 282 -11.88 -22.63 -17.03
N GLY A 283 -11.50 -22.21 -18.25
CA GLY A 283 -12.29 -21.31 -19.10
C GLY A 283 -12.48 -19.89 -18.51
N LEU A 284 -13.56 -19.22 -18.92
CA LEU A 284 -13.96 -17.94 -18.33
C LEU A 284 -14.52 -18.18 -16.93
N PHE A 285 -13.96 -17.47 -15.96
CA PHE A 285 -14.23 -17.57 -14.53
C PHE A 285 -15.74 -17.71 -14.24
N ALA A 286 -16.19 -18.93 -14.02
CA ALA A 286 -17.44 -19.21 -13.37
C ALA A 286 -17.06 -19.64 -11.96
N VAL A 287 -17.57 -18.95 -10.93
CA VAL A 287 -17.44 -19.36 -9.53
C VAL A 287 -18.05 -20.76 -9.40
N ARG A 288 -17.23 -21.77 -9.66
CA ARG A 288 -17.57 -23.18 -9.56
C ARG A 288 -17.09 -23.66 -8.20
N PRO A 289 -17.83 -24.56 -7.53
CA PRO A 289 -17.45 -25.02 -6.20
C PRO A 289 -16.03 -25.62 -6.18
N VAL A 290 -15.31 -25.42 -5.08
CA VAL A 290 -14.07 -26.15 -4.79
C VAL A 290 -14.30 -27.65 -5.02
N GLY A 291 -13.55 -28.25 -5.94
CA GLY A 291 -13.69 -29.66 -6.31
C GLY A 291 -14.44 -29.94 -7.62
N ASP A 292 -14.87 -28.91 -8.37
CA ASP A 292 -15.20 -29.07 -9.80
C ASP A 292 -13.99 -29.70 -10.52
N PRO A 293 -14.19 -30.73 -11.38
CA PRO A 293 -13.11 -31.39 -12.11
C PRO A 293 -12.16 -30.46 -12.87
N VAL A 294 -12.60 -29.26 -13.25
CA VAL A 294 -11.75 -28.27 -13.93
C VAL A 294 -10.67 -27.71 -12.99
N HIS A 295 -10.98 -27.53 -11.71
CA HIS A 295 -10.04 -26.93 -10.74
C HIS A 295 -9.08 -27.94 -10.10
N VAL A 296 -9.04 -29.18 -10.56
CA VAL A 296 -8.31 -30.29 -9.89
C VAL A 296 -6.83 -30.28 -10.20
N ASP A 297 -6.44 -29.77 -11.36
CA ASP A 297 -5.04 -29.58 -11.74
C ASP A 297 -4.46 -28.27 -11.21
N ASN A 298 -5.28 -27.38 -10.64
CA ASN A 298 -4.79 -26.08 -10.21
C ASN A 298 -3.81 -26.20 -9.05
N ALA A 299 -2.72 -25.43 -9.13
CA ALA A 299 -1.78 -25.26 -8.03
C ALA A 299 -2.53 -24.81 -6.77
N ARG A 300 -2.16 -25.41 -5.63
CA ARG A 300 -2.73 -25.06 -4.34
C ARG A 300 -2.36 -23.65 -3.93
N THR A 301 -1.12 -23.27 -4.22
CA THR A 301 -0.54 -21.95 -4.01
C THR A 301 0.31 -21.63 -5.23
N VAL A 302 0.07 -20.51 -5.90
CA VAL A 302 0.80 -20.17 -7.13
C VAL A 302 2.22 -19.69 -6.81
N VAL A 303 2.36 -18.80 -5.82
CA VAL A 303 3.64 -18.22 -5.41
C VAL A 303 3.85 -18.37 -3.91
N THR A 304 5.00 -18.91 -3.53
CA THR A 304 5.45 -19.01 -2.14
C THR A 304 6.71 -18.17 -1.96
N LEU A 305 6.65 -17.15 -1.10
CA LEU A 305 7.83 -16.39 -0.69
C LEU A 305 8.50 -17.11 0.47
N GLU A 306 9.78 -17.44 0.28
CA GLU A 306 10.56 -18.14 1.30
C GLU A 306 10.90 -17.22 2.46
N SER A 307 10.95 -17.80 3.66
CA SER A 307 11.45 -17.13 4.86
C SER A 307 12.89 -16.67 4.67
N GLY A 308 13.22 -15.51 5.20
CA GLY A 308 14.55 -14.95 5.08
C GLY A 308 14.96 -14.03 6.21
N PRO A 309 16.12 -13.36 6.07
CA PRO A 309 16.61 -12.44 7.08
C PRO A 309 15.62 -11.30 7.34
N GLU A 310 15.45 -10.95 8.61
CA GLU A 310 14.57 -9.86 9.05
C GLU A 310 14.93 -8.54 8.33
N GLY A 311 13.91 -7.82 7.85
CA GLY A 311 14.06 -6.54 7.16
C GLY A 311 14.58 -6.62 5.72
N VAL A 312 14.88 -7.81 5.20
CA VAL A 312 15.23 -8.01 3.78
C VAL A 312 13.93 -8.14 2.97
N VAL A 313 13.74 -7.21 2.03
CA VAL A 313 12.49 -7.09 1.27
C VAL A 313 12.54 -7.93 0.00
N THR A 314 11.57 -8.83 -0.14
CA THR A 314 11.28 -9.56 -1.37
C THR A 314 10.29 -8.74 -2.19
N THR A 315 10.61 -8.44 -3.46
CA THR A 315 9.80 -7.55 -4.29
C THR A 315 9.20 -8.32 -5.47
N LEU A 316 7.88 -8.26 -5.61
CA LEU A 316 7.17 -8.68 -6.82
C LEU A 316 6.62 -7.43 -7.50
N SER A 317 6.92 -7.25 -8.79
CA SER A 317 6.47 -6.08 -9.53
C SER A 317 5.92 -6.42 -10.92
N GLY A 318 4.76 -5.85 -11.26
CA GLY A 318 4.20 -5.95 -12.61
C GLY A 318 3.71 -7.35 -13.00
N LEU A 319 3.33 -8.17 -12.02
CA LEU A 319 2.89 -9.56 -12.22
C LEU A 319 1.38 -9.67 -12.05
N THR A 320 0.75 -10.54 -12.83
CA THR A 320 -0.58 -11.09 -12.53
C THR A 320 -0.39 -12.46 -11.87
N ILE A 321 -0.96 -12.68 -10.70
CA ILE A 321 -0.96 -13.96 -9.99
C ILE A 321 -2.40 -14.42 -9.87
N GLU A 322 -2.74 -15.58 -10.45
CA GLU A 322 -4.15 -15.97 -10.57
C GLU A 322 -4.43 -17.46 -10.43
N ARG A 323 -5.69 -17.79 -10.14
CA ARG A 323 -6.28 -19.13 -10.30
C ARG A 323 -5.66 -20.24 -9.46
N GLY A 324 -4.99 -19.92 -8.37
CA GLY A 324 -4.66 -20.92 -7.36
C GLY A 324 -5.91 -21.41 -6.64
N VAL A 325 -5.87 -22.64 -6.13
CA VAL A 325 -6.97 -23.25 -5.37
C VAL A 325 -6.48 -23.82 -4.05
N ALA A 326 -6.58 -23.04 -2.96
CA ALA A 326 -6.11 -23.46 -1.66
C ALA A 326 -7.00 -24.59 -1.10
N ARG A 327 -6.44 -25.81 -0.97
CA ARG A 327 -7.09 -27.01 -0.44
C ARG A 327 -6.30 -27.52 0.76
N LYS A 328 -6.96 -27.86 1.87
CA LYS A 328 -6.29 -28.50 3.01
C LYS A 328 -5.97 -29.97 2.68
N SER A 329 -4.69 -30.33 2.60
CA SER A 329 -4.26 -31.74 2.69
C SER A 329 -4.54 -32.25 4.10
N GLY A 330 -4.88 -33.53 4.25
CA GLY A 330 -5.54 -34.12 5.42
C GLY A 330 -4.78 -34.16 6.76
N ASP A 331 -3.94 -33.19 7.11
CA ASP A 331 -3.27 -33.10 8.40
C ASP A 331 -3.98 -32.16 9.40
N GLY A 332 -3.72 -32.36 10.69
CA GLY A 332 -4.51 -31.87 11.83
C GLY A 332 -4.69 -30.34 11.97
N PRO A 333 -5.27 -29.87 13.09
CA PRO A 333 -5.70 -28.49 13.28
C PRO A 333 -4.56 -27.45 13.50
N THR A 334 -3.28 -27.78 13.25
CA THR A 334 -2.15 -26.96 13.74
C THR A 334 -1.21 -26.39 12.68
N THR A 335 -1.39 -26.66 11.38
CA THR A 335 -0.65 -25.96 10.31
C THR A 335 -1.59 -24.99 9.60
N PRO A 336 -1.27 -23.69 9.50
CA PRO A 336 -2.05 -22.74 8.70
C PRO A 336 -2.11 -23.28 7.26
N ALA A 337 -3.30 -23.39 6.67
CA ALA A 337 -3.37 -23.79 5.27
C ALA A 337 -2.95 -22.60 4.39
N PRO A 338 -2.18 -22.85 3.32
CA PRO A 338 -1.55 -21.80 2.54
C PRO A 338 -2.59 -20.97 1.76
N ALA A 339 -2.21 -19.77 1.34
CA ALA A 339 -3.04 -18.92 0.48
C ALA A 339 -3.03 -19.43 -0.97
N ALA A 340 -4.07 -19.14 -1.75
CA ALA A 340 -4.14 -19.72 -3.08
C ALA A 340 -3.26 -19.02 -4.12
N CYS A 341 -3.14 -17.70 -4.07
CA CYS A 341 -2.31 -16.98 -5.04
C CYS A 341 -0.91 -16.72 -4.48
N LEU A 342 -0.82 -16.07 -3.33
CA LEU A 342 0.46 -15.65 -2.75
C LEU A 342 0.54 -15.98 -1.26
N TYR A 343 1.54 -16.76 -0.88
CA TYR A 343 1.84 -17.07 0.51
C TYR A 343 3.23 -16.55 0.89
N SER A 344 3.33 -15.91 2.06
CA SER A 344 4.59 -15.42 2.62
C SER A 344 4.68 -15.78 4.10
N LEU A 345 5.83 -16.29 4.52
CA LEU A 345 6.15 -16.57 5.92
C LEU A 345 7.51 -15.96 6.28
N ASN A 346 7.57 -15.11 7.32
CA ASN A 346 8.82 -14.55 7.85
C ASN A 346 9.72 -13.89 6.79
N THR A 347 9.15 -12.97 6.02
CA THR A 347 9.90 -12.17 5.05
C THR A 347 9.19 -10.85 4.82
N SER A 348 9.94 -9.76 4.67
CA SER A 348 9.37 -8.47 4.27
C SER A 348 8.97 -8.53 2.79
N VAL A 349 7.83 -7.96 2.43
CA VAL A 349 7.24 -8.09 1.09
C VAL A 349 6.88 -6.73 0.52
N ALA A 350 7.28 -6.50 -0.74
CA ALA A 350 6.79 -5.38 -1.55
C ALA A 350 6.07 -5.91 -2.80
N LEU A 351 4.78 -5.57 -2.92
CA LEU A 351 3.95 -5.83 -4.09
C LEU A 351 3.71 -4.51 -4.82
N LEU A 352 4.20 -4.40 -6.05
CA LEU A 352 4.20 -3.15 -6.82
C LEU A 352 3.55 -3.38 -8.19
N ASP A 353 2.45 -2.69 -8.51
CA ASP A 353 1.80 -2.81 -9.83
C ASP A 353 1.36 -4.25 -10.16
N CYS A 354 1.05 -5.05 -9.13
CA CYS A 354 0.64 -6.44 -9.27
C CYS A 354 -0.89 -6.58 -9.29
N THR A 355 -1.39 -7.57 -10.04
CA THR A 355 -2.79 -8.00 -10.01
C THR A 355 -2.87 -9.39 -9.38
N ILE A 356 -3.73 -9.58 -8.39
CA ILE A 356 -4.00 -10.87 -7.76
C ILE A 356 -5.48 -11.17 -7.90
N GLN A 357 -5.82 -12.23 -8.64
CA GLN A 357 -7.22 -12.45 -9.01
C GLN A 357 -7.64 -13.92 -9.09
N GLU A 358 -8.95 -14.14 -9.00
CA GLU A 358 -9.57 -15.44 -9.27
C GLU A 358 -9.02 -16.57 -8.36
N GLY A 359 -8.47 -16.23 -7.20
CA GLY A 359 -8.07 -17.19 -6.18
C GLY A 359 -9.29 -17.84 -5.52
N LEU A 360 -9.27 -19.16 -5.39
CA LEU A 360 -10.35 -19.92 -4.76
C LEU A 360 -9.85 -20.63 -3.50
N HIS A 361 -10.63 -20.55 -2.42
CA HIS A 361 -10.19 -21.04 -1.11
C HIS A 361 -11.19 -22.04 -0.52
N ALA A 362 -10.69 -23.22 -0.19
CA ALA A 362 -11.39 -24.25 0.56
C ALA A 362 -11.21 -24.07 2.08
N ARG A 363 -11.81 -24.95 2.88
CA ARG A 363 -11.81 -24.89 4.36
C ARG A 363 -10.42 -24.62 4.96
N SER A 364 -10.36 -23.68 5.91
CA SER A 364 -9.20 -23.41 6.78
C SER A 364 -7.97 -22.80 6.11
N ALA A 365 -8.12 -22.13 4.95
CA ALA A 365 -7.03 -21.50 4.19
C ALA A 365 -7.12 -19.98 4.14
N ALA A 366 -5.96 -19.30 4.18
CA ALA A 366 -5.86 -17.86 4.41
C ALA A 366 -6.13 -16.95 3.17
N GLY A 367 -7.13 -17.29 2.37
CA GLY A 367 -7.54 -16.55 1.16
C GLY A 367 -6.50 -16.45 0.06
N ALA A 368 -6.59 -15.38 -0.75
CA ALA A 368 -5.79 -15.20 -1.96
C ALA A 368 -4.37 -14.80 -1.62
N VAL A 369 -4.21 -14.00 -0.58
CA VAL A 369 -2.91 -13.54 -0.08
C VAL A 369 -2.82 -13.77 1.41
N LEU A 370 -1.78 -14.48 1.85
CA LEU A 370 -1.42 -14.58 3.26
C LEU A 370 -0.01 -14.05 3.45
N LEU A 371 0.13 -13.00 4.27
CA LEU A 371 1.40 -12.45 4.71
C LEU A 371 1.51 -12.69 6.22
N THR A 372 2.31 -13.67 6.64
CA THR A 372 2.34 -14.09 8.05
C THR A 372 3.73 -14.09 8.65
N LEU A 373 3.76 -13.86 9.97
CA LEU A 373 4.92 -14.05 10.83
C LEU A 373 4.63 -15.19 11.83
N ASP A 374 5.64 -15.99 12.14
CA ASP A 374 5.60 -16.94 13.26
C ASP A 374 6.79 -16.79 14.24
N GLU A 375 7.65 -15.80 13.99
CA GLU A 375 8.80 -15.45 14.81
C GLU A 375 8.75 -13.98 15.25
N ALA A 376 9.35 -13.68 16.41
CA ALA A 376 9.43 -12.32 16.95
C ALA A 376 10.39 -11.44 16.14
N ARG A 377 9.87 -10.76 15.10
CA ARG A 377 10.65 -10.00 14.11
C ARG A 377 9.93 -8.76 13.58
N THR A 378 10.67 -7.83 12.98
CA THR A 378 10.25 -6.52 12.47
C THR A 378 10.20 -6.48 10.94
N ASP A 379 9.23 -7.18 10.34
CA ASP A 379 9.07 -7.19 8.88
C ASP A 379 8.12 -6.08 8.39
N ALA A 380 8.32 -5.66 7.14
CA ALA A 380 7.50 -4.63 6.50
C ALA A 380 6.74 -5.20 5.30
N TYR A 381 5.46 -4.84 5.22
CA TYR A 381 4.57 -5.21 4.13
C TYR A 381 4.13 -3.96 3.38
N VAL A 382 4.46 -3.90 2.09
CA VAL A 382 4.13 -2.78 1.21
C VAL A 382 3.33 -3.28 0.02
N MET A 383 2.17 -2.68 -0.23
CA MET A 383 1.36 -2.92 -1.42
C MET A 383 1.04 -1.58 -2.08
N ARG A 384 1.45 -1.41 -3.34
CA ARG A 384 1.29 -0.15 -4.09
C ARG A 384 0.79 -0.40 -5.49
N ARG A 385 -0.25 0.35 -5.89
CA ARG A 385 -0.83 0.29 -7.25
C ARG A 385 -1.25 -1.13 -7.65
N CYS A 386 -1.71 -1.90 -6.66
CA CYS A 386 -2.13 -3.28 -6.88
C CYS A 386 -3.63 -3.39 -7.13
N GLN A 387 -4.03 -4.52 -7.70
CA GLN A 387 -5.43 -4.89 -7.90
C GLN A 387 -5.68 -6.28 -7.31
N ILE A 388 -6.65 -6.38 -6.41
CA ILE A 388 -7.06 -7.63 -5.75
C ILE A 388 -8.50 -7.88 -6.16
N LEU A 389 -8.72 -8.78 -7.13
CA LEU A 389 -9.97 -8.86 -7.89
C LEU A 389 -10.60 -10.25 -7.81
N ARG A 390 -11.89 -10.33 -7.50
CA ARG A 390 -12.69 -11.56 -7.70
C ARG A 390 -12.06 -12.78 -7.03
N ASN A 391 -11.57 -12.61 -5.80
CA ASN A 391 -11.06 -13.72 -4.99
C ASN A 391 -12.17 -14.23 -4.06
N HIS A 392 -12.30 -15.55 -3.93
CA HIS A 392 -13.48 -16.14 -3.30
C HIS A 392 -13.13 -17.23 -2.27
N THR A 393 -13.65 -17.10 -1.04
CA THR A 393 -13.64 -18.17 -0.04
C THR A 393 -14.99 -18.89 0.01
N ALA A 394 -14.98 -20.22 -0.16
CA ALA A 394 -16.17 -20.95 -0.61
C ALA A 394 -17.03 -21.61 0.50
N TYR A 395 -16.90 -21.30 1.81
CA TYR A 395 -17.57 -22.11 2.84
C TYR A 395 -17.98 -21.44 4.16
N THR A 396 -19.14 -21.86 4.71
CA THR A 396 -19.97 -21.21 5.76
C THR A 396 -20.06 -21.95 7.12
N ASN A 397 -18.99 -22.56 7.67
CA ASN A 397 -19.09 -23.26 8.97
C ASN A 397 -18.23 -22.67 10.10
N SER A 398 -18.78 -22.74 11.31
CA SER A 398 -18.41 -22.02 12.54
C SER A 398 -17.15 -22.51 13.26
N SER A 399 -16.14 -23.03 12.57
CA SER A 399 -14.88 -23.36 13.24
C SER A 399 -14.03 -22.10 13.38
N PRO A 400 -13.60 -21.73 14.60
CA PRO A 400 -12.73 -20.57 14.84
C PRO A 400 -11.34 -20.71 14.18
N ASP A 401 -10.97 -21.90 13.70
CA ASP A 401 -9.71 -22.19 13.02
C ASP A 401 -9.80 -22.00 11.49
N SER A 402 -10.84 -21.31 11.01
CA SER A 402 -11.14 -21.17 9.58
C SER A 402 -10.60 -19.87 9.02
N GLY A 403 -9.34 -19.86 8.56
CA GLY A 403 -8.87 -18.84 7.62
C GLY A 403 -9.84 -18.77 6.44
N GLY A 404 -10.41 -17.60 6.20
CA GLY A 404 -11.45 -17.37 5.18
C GLY A 404 -11.34 -15.99 4.55
N MET A 405 -10.21 -15.32 4.69
CA MET A 405 -10.07 -13.89 4.41
C MET A 405 -9.25 -13.67 3.17
N VAL A 406 -9.67 -12.80 2.26
CA VAL A 406 -9.03 -12.63 0.94
C VAL A 406 -7.59 -12.15 1.03
N ILE A 407 -7.30 -11.20 1.93
CA ILE A 407 -5.95 -10.92 2.40
C ILE A 407 -5.90 -11.08 3.91
N TYR A 408 -4.96 -11.88 4.40
CA TYR A 408 -4.66 -12.04 5.82
C TYR A 408 -3.24 -11.62 6.13
N ILE A 409 -3.11 -10.69 7.06
CA ILE A 409 -1.83 -10.36 7.71
C ILE A 409 -1.93 -10.80 9.17
N ASP A 410 -1.02 -11.68 9.64
CA ASP A 410 -1.05 -12.26 11.00
C ASP A 410 0.34 -12.52 11.61
N ASP A 411 0.35 -12.73 12.94
CA ASP A 411 1.47 -13.13 13.79
C ASP A 411 1.06 -14.33 14.67
N PHE A 412 1.01 -15.53 14.07
CA PHE A 412 0.35 -16.72 14.63
C PHE A 412 1.01 -17.31 15.89
N ALA A 413 2.30 -17.05 16.13
CA ALA A 413 3.09 -17.88 17.06
C ALA A 413 3.82 -17.12 18.17
N ASN A 414 3.96 -15.79 18.10
CA ASN A 414 4.61 -15.02 19.15
C ASN A 414 4.11 -13.58 19.17
N PHE A 415 3.46 -13.16 20.27
CA PHE A 415 3.03 -11.78 20.58
C PHE A 415 4.16 -10.71 20.64
N ALA A 416 5.33 -11.01 20.06
CA ALA A 416 6.51 -10.17 19.97
C ALA A 416 6.92 -9.89 18.52
N ALA A 417 6.21 -10.38 17.50
CA ALA A 417 6.45 -9.89 16.14
C ALA A 417 5.88 -8.49 15.97
N ARG A 418 6.43 -7.74 15.02
CA ARG A 418 6.28 -6.31 14.87
C ARG A 418 6.23 -5.96 13.38
N GLY A 419 5.13 -6.33 12.73
CA GLY A 419 4.92 -6.02 11.32
C GLY A 419 4.48 -4.55 11.10
N SER A 420 5.09 -3.85 10.14
CA SER A 420 4.52 -2.60 9.59
C SER A 420 3.75 -2.86 8.30
N LEU A 421 2.73 -2.05 8.03
CA LEU A 421 1.87 -2.19 6.85
C LEU A 421 1.65 -0.85 6.17
N LEU A 422 1.95 -0.80 4.87
CA LEU A 422 1.57 0.29 3.98
C LEU A 422 0.82 -0.26 2.78
N ILE A 423 -0.45 0.12 2.64
CA ILE A 423 -1.25 -0.14 1.44
C ILE A 423 -1.64 1.20 0.83
N GLU A 424 -1.31 1.38 -0.44
CA GLU A 424 -1.42 2.68 -1.10
C GLU A 424 -1.84 2.52 -2.56
N ASP A 425 -2.75 3.38 -3.02
CA ASP A 425 -3.19 3.44 -4.42
C ASP A 425 -3.70 2.08 -4.95
N THR A 426 -4.34 1.27 -4.10
CA THR A 426 -4.68 -0.14 -4.37
C THR A 426 -6.19 -0.37 -4.42
N ARG A 427 -6.64 -1.27 -5.30
CA ARG A 427 -8.07 -1.60 -5.48
C ARG A 427 -8.38 -3.04 -5.03
N PHE A 428 -9.43 -3.19 -4.25
CA PHE A 428 -10.02 -4.44 -3.80
C PHE A 428 -11.45 -4.51 -4.36
N GLU A 429 -11.71 -5.39 -5.30
CA GLU A 429 -12.99 -5.44 -6.02
C GLU A 429 -13.54 -6.85 -6.13
N ASP A 430 -14.85 -6.99 -5.91
CA ASP A 430 -15.62 -8.23 -6.08
C ASP A 430 -15.05 -9.41 -5.27
N ASN A 431 -14.34 -9.13 -4.18
CA ASN A 431 -13.80 -10.19 -3.34
C ASN A 431 -14.87 -10.66 -2.35
N THR A 432 -14.98 -11.97 -2.18
CA THR A 432 -16.00 -12.55 -1.29
C THR A 432 -15.39 -13.46 -0.27
N ASN A 433 -15.67 -13.18 1.00
CA ASN A 433 -15.42 -14.08 2.10
C ASN A 433 -16.72 -14.83 2.45
N GLY A 434 -16.82 -16.12 2.14
CA GLY A 434 -17.97 -16.96 2.52
C GLY A 434 -17.91 -17.55 3.93
N SER A 435 -16.83 -17.31 4.69
CA SER A 435 -16.63 -17.82 6.06
C SER A 435 -17.65 -17.26 7.04
N SER A 436 -17.96 -18.07 8.06
CA SER A 436 -18.82 -17.63 9.16
C SER A 436 -18.02 -17.03 10.34
N ALA A 437 -16.93 -16.34 10.03
CA ALA A 437 -15.99 -15.77 10.99
C ALA A 437 -15.84 -14.26 10.73
N LEU A 438 -15.49 -13.52 11.79
CA LEU A 438 -15.44 -12.05 11.85
C LEU A 438 -14.28 -11.45 11.04
N TYR A 439 -14.32 -11.66 9.74
CA TYR A 439 -13.26 -11.33 8.81
C TYR A 439 -13.84 -10.58 7.61
N GLY A 440 -13.04 -9.67 7.05
CA GLY A 440 -13.46 -8.82 5.95
C GLY A 440 -13.51 -9.53 4.61
N GLY A 441 -14.28 -8.96 3.69
CA GLY A 441 -14.43 -9.46 2.32
C GLY A 441 -13.27 -9.08 1.41
N GLY A 442 -12.77 -7.85 1.50
CA GLY A 442 -11.62 -7.37 0.72
C GLY A 442 -10.29 -7.57 1.44
N LEU A 443 -10.13 -6.95 2.61
CA LEU A 443 -8.90 -6.96 3.39
C LEU A 443 -9.18 -7.27 4.85
N THR A 444 -8.33 -8.08 5.47
CA THR A 444 -8.28 -8.19 6.92
C THR A 444 -6.87 -8.09 7.47
N VAL A 445 -6.70 -7.24 8.47
CA VAL A 445 -5.42 -7.04 9.15
C VAL A 445 -5.56 -7.48 10.61
N PHE A 446 -4.75 -8.46 11.02
CA PHE A 446 -4.53 -8.80 12.42
C PHE A 446 -3.08 -8.49 12.79
N ALA A 447 -2.89 -7.56 13.73
CA ALA A 447 -1.56 -7.14 14.12
C ALA A 447 -1.33 -7.27 15.63
N SER A 448 -0.16 -7.76 16.02
CA SER A 448 0.48 -7.49 17.31
C SER A 448 1.13 -6.11 17.24
N ARG A 449 1.03 -5.31 18.32
CA ARG A 449 1.52 -3.92 18.32
C ARG A 449 2.42 -3.64 19.49
N ASP A 450 3.59 -3.03 19.19
CA ASP A 450 4.51 -2.38 20.14
C ASP A 450 4.86 -0.94 19.70
N ASP A 451 5.12 -0.70 18.40
CA ASP A 451 5.60 0.58 17.84
C ASP A 451 5.40 0.75 16.30
N GLN A 452 4.62 -0.11 15.64
CA GLN A 452 4.58 -0.22 14.17
C GLN A 452 3.48 0.63 13.50
N GLU A 453 3.79 1.19 12.33
CA GLU A 453 2.87 1.97 11.50
C GLU A 453 1.97 1.09 10.65
N PHE A 454 0.67 1.42 10.63
CA PHE A 454 -0.33 0.80 9.75
C PHE A 454 -1.05 1.91 9.02
N ILE A 455 -0.78 2.03 7.72
CA ILE A 455 -1.27 3.10 6.86
C ILE A 455 -1.94 2.47 5.65
N ILE A 456 -3.21 2.81 5.45
CA ILE A 456 -3.99 2.41 4.28
C ILE A 456 -4.52 3.70 3.67
N ARG A 457 -4.11 4.03 2.45
CA ARG A 457 -4.50 5.31 1.85
C ARG A 457 -4.75 5.27 0.35
N ARG A 458 -5.65 6.13 -0.12
CA ARG A 458 -6.02 6.23 -1.55
C ARG A 458 -6.38 4.88 -2.15
N CYS A 459 -7.08 4.06 -1.37
CA CYS A 459 -7.49 2.72 -1.78
C CYS A 459 -8.98 2.70 -2.10
N VAL A 460 -9.38 1.75 -2.94
CA VAL A 460 -10.79 1.53 -3.29
C VAL A 460 -11.19 0.12 -2.88
N PHE A 461 -12.23 0.00 -2.07
CA PHE A 461 -12.88 -1.24 -1.69
C PHE A 461 -14.28 -1.24 -2.29
N GLU A 462 -14.49 -2.00 -3.37
CA GLU A 462 -15.73 -2.00 -4.12
C GLU A 462 -16.37 -3.39 -4.22
N ASN A 463 -17.67 -3.48 -3.93
CA ASN A 463 -18.47 -4.70 -4.08
C ASN A 463 -17.88 -5.93 -3.37
N ASN A 464 -17.11 -5.72 -2.30
CA ASN A 464 -16.58 -6.82 -1.50
C ASN A 464 -17.65 -7.30 -0.53
N SER A 465 -17.66 -8.59 -0.23
CA SER A 465 -18.67 -9.17 0.67
C SER A 465 -18.07 -10.10 1.72
N SER A 466 -18.61 -10.07 2.93
CA SER A 466 -18.34 -11.07 3.97
C SER A 466 -19.61 -11.80 4.37
N GLY A 467 -19.50 -13.10 4.64
CA GLY A 467 -20.60 -13.99 5.01
C GLY A 467 -21.10 -13.80 6.44
N THR A 468 -21.88 -14.78 6.93
CA THR A 468 -22.60 -14.71 8.21
C THR A 468 -21.65 -14.51 9.40
N PHE A 469 -21.93 -13.56 10.29
CA PHE A 469 -21.03 -13.09 11.36
C PHE A 469 -19.72 -12.46 10.86
N GLY A 470 -19.59 -12.18 9.57
CA GLY A 470 -18.48 -11.43 8.99
C GLY A 470 -18.57 -9.95 9.33
N GLY A 471 -17.43 -9.36 9.67
CA GLY A 471 -17.31 -7.92 9.87
C GLY A 471 -16.47 -7.32 8.75
N GLY A 472 -16.88 -6.20 8.15
CA GLY A 472 -15.98 -5.41 7.30
C GLY A 472 -15.99 -5.86 5.85
N GLY A 473 -17.13 -5.74 5.17
CA GLY A 473 -17.31 -6.22 3.79
C GLY A 473 -16.18 -5.75 2.88
N GLY A 474 -15.84 -4.46 2.97
CA GLY A 474 -14.60 -3.91 2.41
C GLY A 474 -13.36 -4.29 3.22
N MET A 475 -13.31 -3.84 4.49
CA MET A 475 -12.14 -4.02 5.34
C MET A 475 -12.48 -4.36 6.80
N ASN A 476 -11.72 -5.28 7.37
CA ASN A 476 -11.73 -5.62 8.79
C ASN A 476 -10.37 -5.35 9.42
N PHE A 477 -10.37 -4.72 10.59
CA PHE A 477 -9.14 -4.49 11.35
C PHE A 477 -9.28 -5.01 12.79
N GLY A 478 -8.31 -5.81 13.23
CA GLY A 478 -8.20 -6.28 14.60
C GLY A 478 -6.77 -6.28 15.12
N VAL A 479 -6.61 -6.13 16.43
CA VAL A 479 -5.30 -6.13 17.10
C VAL A 479 -5.26 -7.16 18.23
N SER A 480 -4.29 -8.08 18.16
CA SER A 480 -4.06 -9.13 19.15
C SER A 480 -2.95 -8.73 20.15
N GLN A 481 -2.93 -9.38 21.31
CA GLN A 481 -2.19 -8.97 22.52
C GLN A 481 -0.70 -8.67 22.27
N ALA A 482 -0.21 -7.54 22.77
CA ALA A 482 1.16 -7.44 23.30
C ALA A 482 1.07 -7.37 24.82
N LEU A 483 1.37 -8.48 25.51
CA LEU A 483 1.02 -8.70 26.92
C LEU A 483 1.69 -7.76 27.95
N ASN A 484 2.57 -6.82 27.55
CA ASN A 484 3.35 -6.01 28.50
C ASN A 484 3.59 -4.55 28.07
N LEU A 485 2.80 -4.01 27.14
CA LEU A 485 2.97 -2.62 26.75
C LEU A 485 2.55 -1.64 27.85
N MET A 486 3.44 -0.68 28.11
CA MET A 486 3.23 0.46 29.01
C MET A 486 3.06 1.79 28.26
N THR A 487 3.08 1.77 26.92
CA THR A 487 2.93 2.93 26.03
C THR A 487 2.03 2.56 24.85
N ALA A 488 1.17 3.49 24.43
CA ALA A 488 0.37 3.35 23.21
C ALA A 488 1.27 3.40 21.97
N GLY A 489 1.00 2.54 20.99
CA GLY A 489 1.64 2.58 19.67
C GLY A 489 1.09 3.73 18.79
N PRO A 490 1.67 3.96 17.59
CA PRO A 490 1.16 4.98 16.67
C PRO A 490 -0.28 4.69 16.21
N PRO A 491 -1.04 5.70 15.80
CA PRO A 491 -2.42 5.52 15.34
C PRO A 491 -2.49 4.65 14.08
N ILE A 492 -3.63 4.00 13.89
CA ILE A 492 -3.98 3.29 12.65
C ILE A 492 -4.54 4.35 11.70
N VAL A 493 -3.96 4.48 10.50
CA VAL A 493 -4.35 5.54 9.55
C VAL A 493 -5.06 4.92 8.36
N ILE A 494 -6.29 5.38 8.12
CA ILE A 494 -7.11 5.08 6.94
C ILE A 494 -7.45 6.43 6.29
N GLU A 495 -6.88 6.71 5.14
CA GLU A 495 -6.91 8.06 4.54
C GLU A 495 -7.35 8.03 3.07
N ASP A 496 -8.23 8.93 2.66
CA ASP A 496 -8.65 9.11 1.27
C ASP A 496 -9.12 7.81 0.59
N CYS A 497 -9.79 6.93 1.33
CA CYS A 497 -10.25 5.63 0.82
C CYS A 497 -11.74 5.66 0.44
N ASP A 498 -12.08 4.95 -0.63
CA ASP A 498 -13.47 4.75 -1.07
C ASP A 498 -13.94 3.34 -0.72
N PHE A 499 -15.02 3.24 0.06
CA PHE A 499 -15.74 2.01 0.37
C PHE A 499 -17.11 2.06 -0.32
N LEU A 500 -17.26 1.30 -1.41
CA LEU A 500 -18.39 1.40 -2.34
C LEU A 500 -19.12 0.06 -2.44
N GLY A 501 -20.43 0.02 -2.16
CA GLY A 501 -21.24 -1.18 -2.44
C GLY A 501 -20.85 -2.44 -1.66
N ASN A 502 -20.08 -2.31 -0.57
CA ASN A 502 -19.62 -3.48 0.18
C ASN A 502 -20.71 -4.02 1.11
N THR A 503 -20.74 -5.34 1.32
CA THR A 503 -21.78 -6.01 2.10
C THR A 503 -21.20 -6.88 3.22
N ALA A 504 -21.71 -6.77 4.44
CA ALA A 504 -21.33 -7.64 5.56
C ALA A 504 -22.51 -7.90 6.49
N ASP A 505 -22.31 -8.73 7.51
CA ASP A 505 -23.26 -8.77 8.63
C ASP A 505 -23.07 -7.52 9.50
N GLU A 506 -21.83 -7.11 9.74
CA GLU A 506 -21.49 -5.91 10.51
C GLU A 506 -20.43 -5.07 9.79
N GLY A 507 -20.56 -3.74 9.74
CA GLY A 507 -19.55 -2.89 9.12
C GLY A 507 -19.45 -3.16 7.62
N GLY A 508 -20.49 -2.85 6.84
CA GLY A 508 -20.51 -3.16 5.39
C GLY A 508 -19.27 -2.65 4.67
N GLY A 509 -18.86 -1.41 4.93
CA GLY A 509 -17.59 -0.84 4.46
C GLY A 509 -16.40 -1.25 5.33
N LEU A 510 -16.35 -0.76 6.57
CA LEU A 510 -15.25 -0.92 7.52
C LEU A 510 -15.74 -1.49 8.86
N PHE A 511 -15.03 -2.48 9.36
CA PHE A 511 -15.23 -3.03 10.70
C PHE A 511 -13.99 -2.91 11.56
N ILE A 512 -14.13 -2.26 12.72
CA ILE A 512 -13.06 -2.06 13.69
C ILE A 512 -13.31 -2.94 14.91
N ARG A 513 -12.41 -3.89 15.16
CA ARG A 513 -12.45 -4.78 16.32
C ARG A 513 -11.56 -4.26 17.43
N ALA A 514 -12.07 -4.27 18.67
CA ALA A 514 -11.27 -3.85 19.81
C ALA A 514 -10.02 -4.71 20.06
N SER A 515 -9.06 -4.07 20.70
CA SER A 515 -7.81 -4.68 21.08
C SER A 515 -7.89 -5.29 22.47
N SER A 516 -7.41 -6.52 22.59
CA SER A 516 -7.12 -7.11 23.89
C SER A 516 -5.85 -6.56 24.57
N ALA A 517 -5.24 -5.50 24.01
CA ALA A 517 -4.06 -4.84 24.56
C ALA A 517 -4.37 -3.97 25.79
N ASN A 518 -3.37 -3.82 26.67
CA ASN A 518 -3.42 -2.95 27.85
C ASN A 518 -3.39 -1.45 27.49
N MET A 519 -3.00 -1.08 26.27
CA MET A 519 -3.08 0.28 25.73
C MET A 519 -3.45 0.16 24.25
N PRO A 520 -4.74 0.19 23.91
CA PRO A 520 -5.19 0.05 22.53
C PRO A 520 -4.78 1.26 21.67
N PRO A 521 -4.52 1.08 20.36
CA PRO A 521 -4.15 2.17 19.47
C PRO A 521 -5.35 3.05 19.12
N ASP A 522 -5.07 4.31 18.81
CA ASP A 522 -6.05 5.22 18.22
C ASP A 522 -6.28 4.88 16.73
N TYR A 523 -7.46 5.20 16.22
CA TYR A 523 -7.85 5.01 14.81
C TYR A 523 -8.17 6.36 14.18
N HIS A 524 -7.53 6.67 13.06
CA HIS A 524 -7.74 7.90 12.29
C HIS A 524 -8.32 7.52 10.92
N VAL A 525 -9.56 7.93 10.65
CA VAL A 525 -10.25 7.74 9.37
C VAL A 525 -10.48 9.11 8.75
N THR A 526 -9.73 9.47 7.71
CA THR A 526 -9.70 10.85 7.18
C THR A 526 -9.98 10.88 5.68
N GLY A 527 -10.82 11.79 5.20
CA GLY A 527 -11.04 11.97 3.76
C GLY A 527 -11.73 10.79 3.06
N CYS A 528 -12.31 9.85 3.82
CA CYS A 528 -12.86 8.62 3.28
C CYS A 528 -14.31 8.80 2.79
N ARG A 529 -14.69 8.02 1.78
CA ARG A 529 -16.07 7.93 1.31
C ARG A 529 -16.62 6.54 1.60
N PHE A 530 -17.76 6.48 2.27
CA PHE A 530 -18.54 5.26 2.45
C PHE A 530 -19.87 5.44 1.73
N ARG A 531 -20.06 4.73 0.62
CA ARG A 531 -21.25 4.86 -0.20
C ARG A 531 -21.88 3.53 -0.55
N ASP A 532 -23.20 3.47 -0.43
CA ASP A 532 -24.01 2.31 -0.83
C ASP A 532 -23.58 1.01 -0.13
N ASN A 533 -22.92 1.08 1.03
CA ASN A 533 -22.53 -0.12 1.79
C ASN A 533 -23.71 -0.66 2.61
N HIS A 534 -23.78 -1.98 2.75
CA HIS A 534 -24.89 -2.66 3.41
C HIS A 534 -24.41 -3.56 4.55
N ALA A 535 -25.08 -3.46 5.71
CA ALA A 535 -24.91 -4.39 6.81
C ALA A 535 -26.24 -5.11 7.11
N VAL A 536 -26.19 -6.43 7.26
CA VAL A 536 -27.36 -7.24 7.62
C VAL A 536 -27.78 -7.03 9.08
N VAL A 537 -26.85 -6.67 9.96
CA VAL A 537 -27.07 -6.51 11.41
C VAL A 537 -26.88 -5.06 11.85
N ARG A 538 -25.72 -4.45 11.58
CA ARG A 538 -25.40 -3.10 12.07
C ARG A 538 -24.22 -2.43 11.36
N GLY A 539 -24.20 -1.10 11.34
CA GLY A 539 -23.07 -0.32 10.82
C GLY A 539 -22.90 -0.51 9.32
N GLY A 540 -23.85 -0.03 8.51
CA GLY A 540 -23.82 -0.22 7.05
C GLY A 540 -22.50 0.27 6.42
N ALA A 541 -22.03 1.45 6.81
CA ALA A 541 -20.71 1.93 6.43
C ALA A 541 -19.61 1.49 7.40
N LEU A 542 -19.73 1.87 8.67
CA LEU A 542 -18.72 1.62 9.70
C LEU A 542 -19.35 0.94 10.91
N ALA A 543 -18.73 -0.12 11.42
CA ALA A 543 -19.11 -0.68 12.71
C ALA A 543 -17.91 -0.96 13.62
N SER A 544 -18.16 -0.99 14.93
CA SER A 544 -17.19 -1.46 15.91
C SER A 544 -17.76 -2.46 16.90
N THR A 545 -16.89 -3.32 17.43
CA THR A 545 -17.25 -4.21 18.54
C THR A 545 -16.09 -4.47 19.50
N ASN A 546 -16.41 -4.55 20.80
CA ASN A 546 -15.41 -4.57 21.84
C ASN A 546 -15.02 -5.98 22.36
N TYR A 547 -15.92 -6.97 22.27
CA TYR A 547 -15.72 -8.30 22.89
C TYR A 547 -15.20 -8.28 24.35
N GLY A 548 -15.47 -7.21 25.12
CA GLY A 548 -15.00 -7.04 26.50
C GLY A 548 -13.55 -6.57 26.66
N TYR A 549 -12.94 -6.04 25.60
CA TYR A 549 -11.59 -5.47 25.63
C TYR A 549 -11.60 -3.94 25.67
N ALA A 550 -10.50 -3.25 25.30
CA ALA A 550 -10.47 -1.78 25.29
C ALA A 550 -10.22 -1.27 23.86
N PHE A 551 -10.81 -0.11 23.54
CA PHE A 551 -10.53 0.66 22.33
C PHE A 551 -9.62 1.84 22.63
N GLY A 552 -8.80 2.25 21.65
CA GLY A 552 -8.21 3.59 21.65
C GLY A 552 -9.22 4.58 21.10
N SER A 553 -8.86 5.85 21.08
CA SER A 553 -9.73 6.91 20.55
C SER A 553 -9.91 6.73 19.05
N VAL A 554 -11.08 7.10 18.54
CA VAL A 554 -11.38 7.06 17.11
C VAL A 554 -11.72 8.45 16.64
N THR A 555 -10.98 8.91 15.65
CA THR A 555 -11.18 10.21 15.01
C THR A 555 -11.54 9.97 13.56
N VAL A 556 -12.72 10.42 13.16
CA VAL A 556 -13.19 10.42 11.77
C VAL A 556 -13.26 11.87 11.32
N HIS A 557 -12.55 12.22 10.25
CA HIS A 557 -12.49 13.61 9.77
C HIS A 557 -12.72 13.69 8.25
N GLY A 558 -13.39 14.74 7.78
CA GLY A 558 -13.52 15.03 6.35
C GLY A 558 -14.15 13.87 5.54
N SER A 559 -14.98 13.04 6.18
CA SER A 559 -15.46 11.80 5.58
C SER A 559 -16.94 11.88 5.23
N ARG A 560 -17.35 11.14 4.19
CA ARG A 560 -18.73 11.12 3.65
C ARG A 560 -19.37 9.76 3.85
N PHE A 561 -20.60 9.75 4.36
CA PHE A 561 -21.42 8.57 4.56
C PHE A 561 -22.72 8.74 3.77
N GLU A 562 -22.81 8.10 2.61
CA GLU A 562 -23.85 8.33 1.61
C GLU A 562 -24.63 7.04 1.34
N ARG A 563 -25.94 7.02 1.61
CA ARG A 563 -26.83 5.87 1.29
C ARG A 563 -26.35 4.51 1.76
N ASN A 564 -25.67 4.49 2.90
CA ASN A 564 -25.37 3.22 3.54
C ASN A 564 -26.63 2.71 4.20
N SER A 565 -26.72 1.38 4.36
CA SER A 565 -27.93 0.75 4.84
C SER A 565 -27.67 -0.36 5.84
N GLY A 566 -28.60 -0.51 6.78
CA GLY A 566 -28.59 -1.58 7.75
C GLY A 566 -29.63 -1.38 8.86
N PRO A 567 -29.99 -2.43 9.61
CA PRO A 567 -31.06 -2.38 10.60
C PRO A 567 -30.74 -1.57 11.86
N ARG A 568 -29.48 -1.17 12.06
CA ARG A 568 -28.97 -0.41 13.21
C ARG A 568 -27.75 0.40 12.76
N GLY A 569 -27.76 1.72 12.95
CA GLY A 569 -26.65 2.57 12.54
C GLY A 569 -26.26 2.38 11.07
N PRO A 570 -27.15 2.61 10.08
CA PRO A 570 -26.83 2.36 8.68
C PRO A 570 -25.59 3.12 8.20
N ALA A 571 -25.28 4.29 8.77
CA ALA A 571 -23.97 4.92 8.57
C ALA A 571 -22.93 4.36 9.56
N VAL A 572 -23.17 4.52 10.86
CA VAL A 572 -22.21 4.12 11.89
C VAL A 572 -22.92 3.39 13.03
N ASP A 573 -22.40 2.24 13.43
CA ASP A 573 -22.70 1.64 14.73
C ASP A 573 -21.41 1.57 15.55
N TRP A 574 -21.43 2.17 16.75
CA TRP A 574 -20.28 2.16 17.63
C TRP A 574 -20.61 1.51 18.98
N GLU A 575 -19.93 0.41 19.30
CA GLU A 575 -20.13 -0.33 20.54
C GLU A 575 -18.97 -0.18 21.53
N ARG A 576 -19.29 0.27 22.75
CA ARG A 576 -18.37 0.36 23.89
C ARG A 576 -18.84 -0.53 25.06
N ASP A 577 -18.62 -1.84 24.93
CA ASP A 577 -19.04 -2.83 25.93
C ASP A 577 -17.94 -3.24 26.91
N TRP A 578 -18.23 -3.18 28.23
CA TRP A 578 -17.60 -3.94 29.32
C TRP A 578 -16.06 -3.88 29.41
N VAL A 579 -15.49 -2.66 29.47
CA VAL A 579 -14.08 -2.52 29.83
C VAL A 579 -13.91 -2.68 31.33
N THR A 580 -13.25 -3.75 31.78
CA THR A 580 -12.92 -3.97 33.20
C THR A 580 -11.65 -3.21 33.66
N SER A 581 -10.99 -2.47 32.76
CA SER A 581 -9.69 -1.85 32.99
C SER A 581 -9.75 -0.34 33.27
N MET A 582 -8.85 0.14 34.14
CA MET A 582 -8.72 1.52 34.64
C MET A 582 -8.06 2.50 33.64
N ILE A 583 -8.16 2.25 32.33
CA ILE A 583 -7.50 3.08 31.30
C ILE A 583 -8.40 4.28 30.97
N ALA A 584 -7.79 5.45 30.72
CA ALA A 584 -8.48 6.67 30.31
C ALA A 584 -9.46 6.42 29.14
N SER A 585 -10.57 7.13 29.13
CA SER A 585 -11.69 6.92 28.21
C SER A 585 -11.28 7.16 26.75
N PRO A 586 -11.34 6.15 25.85
CA PRO A 586 -11.24 6.42 24.42
C PRO A 586 -12.39 7.32 23.99
N LYS A 587 -12.08 8.36 23.22
CA LYS A 587 -13.06 9.32 22.70
C LYS A 587 -13.40 8.97 21.27
N VAL A 588 -14.67 9.07 20.91
CA VAL A 588 -15.11 8.95 19.52
C VAL A 588 -15.42 10.36 19.01
N ARG A 589 -14.78 10.76 17.93
CA ARG A 589 -14.82 12.13 17.42
C ARG A 589 -15.08 12.14 15.92
N PHE A 590 -16.00 12.99 15.50
CA PHE A 590 -16.29 13.26 14.10
C PHE A 590 -16.09 14.75 13.83
N GLY A 591 -15.31 15.08 12.80
CA GLY A 591 -15.01 16.45 12.40
C GLY A 591 -15.21 16.66 10.89
N SER A 592 -15.91 17.72 10.47
CA SER A 592 -16.09 17.99 9.02
C SER A 592 -16.67 16.80 8.24
N CYS A 593 -17.58 16.02 8.83
CA CYS A 593 -18.15 14.83 8.18
C CYS A 593 -19.57 15.09 7.66
N SER A 594 -19.99 14.37 6.62
CA SER A 594 -21.38 14.37 6.13
C SER A 594 -22.03 13.00 6.19
N PHE A 595 -23.31 12.97 6.54
CA PHE A 595 -24.16 11.80 6.62
C PHE A 595 -25.44 12.08 5.85
N VAL A 596 -25.55 11.53 4.63
CA VAL A 596 -26.62 11.86 3.69
C VAL A 596 -27.34 10.59 3.23
N GLY A 597 -28.65 10.57 3.39
CA GLY A 597 -29.50 9.52 2.84
C GLY A 597 -29.24 8.10 3.38
N ASN A 598 -28.61 7.95 4.54
CA ASN A 598 -28.38 6.63 5.12
C ASN A 598 -29.68 6.06 5.67
N PHE A 599 -29.96 4.79 5.38
CA PHE A 599 -31.31 4.25 5.54
C PHE A 599 -31.40 2.90 6.25
N ASP A 600 -32.41 2.76 7.10
CA ASP A 600 -32.76 1.54 7.80
C ASP A 600 -33.44 0.56 6.84
N SER A 601 -32.67 -0.44 6.38
CA SER A 601 -33.16 -1.48 5.47
C SER A 601 -34.25 -2.38 6.08
N ALA A 602 -34.47 -2.32 7.39
CA ALA A 602 -35.45 -3.14 8.10
C ALA A 602 -36.70 -2.36 8.55
N GLU A 603 -36.77 -1.05 8.25
CA GLU A 603 -37.89 -0.16 8.64
C GLU A 603 -38.20 -0.20 10.15
N LEU A 604 -37.18 -0.43 10.98
CA LEU A 604 -37.28 -0.45 12.44
C LEU A 604 -37.18 0.95 13.07
N GLY A 605 -36.89 1.97 12.26
CA GLY A 605 -36.69 3.34 12.71
C GLY A 605 -35.31 3.59 13.30
N ALA A 606 -34.30 2.81 12.88
CA ALA A 606 -32.93 2.94 13.34
C ALA A 606 -32.35 4.33 13.04
N ALA A 607 -31.51 4.83 13.94
CA ALA A 607 -30.82 6.08 13.69
C ALA A 607 -29.65 5.89 12.75
N ALA A 608 -29.31 6.92 11.96
CA ALA A 608 -28.16 6.93 11.07
C ALA A 608 -26.87 6.53 11.81
N LEU A 609 -26.71 7.05 13.02
CA LEU A 609 -25.63 6.72 13.95
C LEU A 609 -26.20 6.08 15.21
N GLU A 610 -25.75 4.87 15.52
CA GLU A 610 -26.10 4.14 16.74
C GLU A 610 -24.88 4.07 17.67
N LEU A 611 -24.97 4.68 18.85
CA LEU A 611 -23.86 4.83 19.78
C LEU A 611 -24.18 4.14 21.11
N ARG A 612 -23.36 3.18 21.52
CA ARG A 612 -23.68 2.31 22.67
C ARG A 612 -22.56 2.34 23.71
N SER A 613 -22.88 2.69 24.96
CA SER A 613 -21.90 2.83 26.05
C SER A 613 -22.39 2.23 27.38
N ARG A 614 -21.82 1.10 27.80
CA ARG A 614 -22.24 0.39 29.03
C ARG A 614 -21.46 0.78 30.30
N ARG A 615 -21.06 2.05 30.48
CA ARG A 615 -20.29 2.55 31.66
C ARG A 615 -20.97 3.68 32.43
N ASN A 616 -20.68 3.73 33.73
CA ASN A 616 -21.16 4.73 34.71
C ASN A 616 -20.14 5.86 35.02
N ASP A 617 -19.28 6.28 34.08
CA ASP A 617 -18.39 7.44 34.26
C ASP A 617 -19.01 8.75 33.69
N SER A 618 -18.50 9.91 34.11
CA SER A 618 -19.11 11.24 33.88
C SER A 618 -18.30 12.10 32.88
N GLU A 619 -17.89 11.53 31.75
CA GLU A 619 -17.05 12.18 30.73
C GLU A 619 -17.77 12.23 29.36
N VAL A 620 -17.47 13.24 28.53
CA VAL A 620 -17.97 13.36 27.14
C VAL A 620 -17.37 12.23 26.30
N ASP A 621 -18.21 11.28 25.89
CA ASP A 621 -17.81 10.08 25.16
C ASP A 621 -17.79 10.28 23.64
N TYR A 622 -18.67 11.15 23.12
CA TYR A 622 -18.89 11.37 21.68
C TYR A 622 -18.92 12.86 21.33
N LEU A 623 -18.07 13.28 20.39
CA LEU A 623 -17.97 14.66 19.93
C LEU A 623 -18.20 14.73 18.41
N PHE A 624 -19.15 15.57 18.01
CA PHE A 624 -19.44 15.90 16.63
C PHE A 624 -19.19 17.38 16.45
N GLU A 625 -18.11 17.71 15.75
CA GLU A 625 -17.80 19.06 15.37
C GLU A 625 -18.09 19.17 13.89
N ASN A 626 -18.71 20.28 13.48
CA ASN A 626 -18.59 20.68 12.09
C ASN A 626 -19.19 19.61 11.14
N CYS A 627 -20.28 18.92 11.52
CA CYS A 627 -20.85 17.81 10.76
C CYS A 627 -22.19 18.19 10.13
N THR A 628 -22.56 17.54 9.02
CA THR A 628 -23.88 17.70 8.39
C THR A 628 -24.60 16.35 8.32
N PHE A 629 -25.80 16.28 8.89
CA PHE A 629 -26.71 15.15 8.78
C PHE A 629 -27.93 15.62 7.98
N ALA A 630 -28.21 14.98 6.85
CA ALA A 630 -29.34 15.35 5.99
C ALA A 630 -30.05 14.10 5.47
N GLU A 631 -31.38 14.10 5.53
CA GLU A 631 -32.24 13.09 4.90
C GLU A 631 -31.93 11.63 5.28
N ASN A 632 -31.40 11.38 6.49
CA ASN A 632 -31.22 10.01 6.97
C ASN A 632 -32.55 9.45 7.50
N THR A 633 -32.84 8.16 7.30
CA THR A 633 -34.07 7.58 7.84
C THR A 633 -33.96 7.41 9.36
N GLY A 634 -35.08 7.58 10.07
CA GLY A 634 -35.11 7.46 11.53
C GLY A 634 -34.50 8.69 12.22
N ALA A 635 -33.87 8.48 13.36
CA ALA A 635 -33.14 9.55 14.04
C ALA A 635 -31.77 9.80 13.38
N SER A 636 -31.19 10.99 13.55
CA SER A 636 -29.83 11.22 13.08
C SER A 636 -28.81 10.55 14.00
N ILE A 637 -29.05 10.59 15.32
CA ILE A 637 -28.18 9.96 16.34
C ILE A 637 -29.06 9.26 17.38
N SER A 638 -28.73 8.01 17.69
CA SER A 638 -29.33 7.23 18.78
C SER A 638 -28.26 6.80 19.79
N LEU A 639 -28.66 6.80 21.06
CA LEU A 639 -27.90 6.29 22.18
C LEU A 639 -28.70 5.15 22.85
N ASP A 640 -28.31 3.91 22.58
CA ASP A 640 -29.00 2.69 23.07
C ASP A 640 -28.16 1.95 24.13
N ASP A 641 -28.83 1.30 25.09
CA ASP A 641 -28.25 0.45 26.13
C ASP A 641 -27.22 1.15 27.06
N SER A 642 -27.40 2.45 27.33
CA SER A 642 -26.46 3.21 28.16
C SER A 642 -26.67 3.05 29.68
N LEU A 643 -25.59 2.78 30.42
CA LEU A 643 -25.62 2.64 31.89
C LEU A 643 -24.78 3.73 32.55
N GLY A 644 -25.14 5.00 32.38
CA GLY A 644 -24.43 6.15 32.95
C GLY A 644 -24.69 7.47 32.21
N PRO A 645 -24.27 8.63 32.77
CA PRO A 645 -24.42 9.93 32.13
C PRO A 645 -23.47 10.07 30.94
N VAL A 646 -23.94 9.72 29.74
CA VAL A 646 -23.20 9.93 28.49
C VAL A 646 -23.56 11.31 27.94
N ASP A 647 -22.58 12.21 27.82
CA ASP A 647 -22.71 13.56 27.23
C ASP A 647 -22.32 13.51 25.74
N VAL A 648 -23.27 13.45 24.80
CA VAL A 648 -22.98 13.72 23.38
C VAL A 648 -22.89 15.22 23.17
N LEU A 649 -21.80 15.68 22.56
CA LEU A 649 -21.61 17.10 22.24
C LEU A 649 -21.61 17.32 20.73
N LEU A 650 -22.58 18.08 20.25
CA LEU A 650 -22.71 18.53 18.88
C LEU A 650 -22.37 20.02 18.79
N VAL A 651 -21.37 20.39 18.00
CA VAL A 651 -20.90 21.77 17.85
C VAL A 651 -20.85 22.15 16.38
N ASN A 652 -21.33 23.35 16.02
CA ASN A 652 -21.25 23.88 14.66
C ASN A 652 -21.73 22.88 13.61
N SER A 653 -22.80 22.16 13.88
CA SER A 653 -23.26 21.08 13.00
C SER A 653 -24.69 21.32 12.52
N ILE A 654 -25.05 20.73 11.38
CA ILE A 654 -26.38 20.78 10.79
C ILE A 654 -27.04 19.42 10.97
N VAL A 655 -28.26 19.40 11.49
CA VAL A 655 -29.12 18.23 11.55
C VAL A 655 -30.45 18.58 10.87
N GLN A 656 -30.56 18.22 9.60
CA GLN A 656 -31.76 18.36 8.79
C GLN A 656 -32.58 17.07 8.82
N GLY A 657 -33.90 17.23 8.89
CA GLY A 657 -34.86 16.13 8.97
C GLY A 657 -35.10 15.46 7.64
N ARG A 658 -36.10 14.57 7.63
CA ARG A 658 -36.64 14.01 6.40
C ARG A 658 -37.71 14.99 5.91
N GLY A 659 -37.48 15.68 4.80
CA GLY A 659 -38.42 16.63 4.18
C GLY A 659 -39.75 16.01 3.73
N ASP A 660 -40.00 14.73 4.07
CA ASP A 660 -41.22 13.98 3.79
C ASP A 660 -42.34 14.21 4.83
N GLY A 661 -42.08 14.98 5.89
CA GLY A 661 -43.05 15.32 6.94
C GLY A 661 -43.32 14.18 7.94
N THR A 662 -42.51 13.12 7.93
CA THR A 662 -42.52 12.11 9.00
C THR A 662 -41.76 12.67 10.21
N THR A 663 -42.51 13.17 11.20
CA THR A 663 -41.96 13.70 12.46
C THR A 663 -41.30 12.57 13.26
N GLY A 664 -40.01 12.32 13.03
CA GLY A 664 -39.14 11.49 13.85
C GLY A 664 -38.39 12.33 14.88
N TYR A 665 -37.99 11.74 16.00
CA TYR A 665 -37.01 12.39 16.87
C TYR A 665 -35.65 12.41 16.16
N HIS A 666 -34.98 13.55 16.09
CA HIS A 666 -33.60 13.65 15.58
C HIS A 666 -32.62 12.89 16.48
N PHE A 667 -32.98 12.77 17.76
CA PHE A 667 -32.19 12.13 18.81
C PHE A 667 -33.03 11.10 19.57
N LEU A 668 -32.51 9.89 19.71
CA LEU A 668 -33.06 8.86 20.59
C LEU A 668 -32.08 8.58 21.72
N HIS A 669 -32.58 8.45 22.95
CA HIS A 669 -31.74 8.15 24.11
C HIS A 669 -32.50 7.42 25.22
N ASP A 670 -31.76 6.67 26.05
CA ASP A 670 -32.27 6.06 27.29
C ASP A 670 -32.32 7.05 28.47
N VAL A 671 -32.94 6.64 29.57
CA VAL A 671 -32.94 7.44 30.82
C VAL A 671 -31.52 7.60 31.34
N ASP A 672 -31.16 8.81 31.79
CA ASP A 672 -29.83 9.22 32.30
C ASP A 672 -28.79 9.67 31.24
N THR A 673 -29.14 9.81 29.95
CA THR A 673 -28.24 10.37 28.91
C THR A 673 -28.33 11.90 28.84
N TYR A 674 -27.21 12.59 28.61
CA TYR A 674 -27.16 14.04 28.39
C TYR A 674 -26.77 14.35 26.94
N PHE A 675 -27.53 15.21 26.27
CA PHE A 675 -27.19 15.65 24.91
C PHE A 675 -27.04 17.17 24.90
N VAL A 676 -25.94 17.66 24.34
CA VAL A 676 -25.67 19.10 24.23
C VAL A 676 -25.46 19.45 22.77
N ALA A 677 -26.34 20.29 22.23
CA ALA A 677 -26.09 20.97 20.98
C ALA A 677 -25.68 22.42 21.26
N TYR A 678 -24.59 22.85 20.63
CA TYR A 678 -24.05 24.19 20.76
C TYR A 678 -23.77 24.79 19.39
N ARG A 679 -24.40 25.93 19.09
CA ARG A 679 -24.16 26.68 17.84
C ARG A 679 -24.36 25.82 16.59
N SER A 680 -25.48 25.10 16.56
CA SER A 680 -25.84 24.15 15.51
C SER A 680 -27.19 24.54 14.90
N ILE A 681 -27.43 24.11 13.66
CA ILE A 681 -28.77 24.10 13.05
C ILE A 681 -29.37 22.73 13.32
N ILE A 682 -30.58 22.71 13.87
CA ILE A 682 -31.36 21.49 14.06
C ILE A 682 -32.79 21.84 13.69
N GLU A 683 -33.27 21.31 12.58
CA GLU A 683 -34.64 21.55 12.11
C GLU A 683 -35.69 20.87 13.01
N ASP A 684 -36.95 21.26 12.84
CA ASP A 684 -38.11 20.69 13.53
C ASP A 684 -37.97 20.62 15.07
N LEU A 685 -37.22 21.57 15.63
CA LEU A 685 -36.91 21.62 17.06
C LEU A 685 -38.22 21.73 17.89
N THR A 686 -39.21 22.45 17.36
CA THR A 686 -40.48 22.81 18.02
C THR A 686 -41.38 21.63 18.43
N GLY A 687 -41.14 20.40 17.94
CA GLY A 687 -41.88 19.20 18.30
C GLY A 687 -41.29 18.34 19.44
N GLN A 688 -40.03 18.55 19.82
CA GLN A 688 -39.24 17.61 20.63
C GLN A 688 -39.18 17.97 22.13
N PHE A 689 -39.83 19.06 22.55
CA PHE A 689 -39.72 19.66 23.89
C PHE A 689 -40.58 19.00 24.98
N THR A 690 -40.22 17.78 25.41
CA THR A 690 -40.68 17.30 26.75
C THR A 690 -39.64 16.50 27.54
N GLN A 691 -38.43 16.26 27.01
CA GLN A 691 -37.41 15.48 27.72
C GLN A 691 -36.42 16.40 28.46
N PRO A 692 -36.22 16.25 29.78
CA PRO A 692 -35.45 17.17 30.62
C PRO A 692 -33.92 17.11 30.42
N ASP A 693 -33.41 16.22 29.57
CA ASP A 693 -31.99 15.84 29.54
C ASP A 693 -31.25 16.28 28.24
N ILE A 694 -31.90 17.06 27.37
CA ILE A 694 -31.28 17.67 26.17
C ILE A 694 -31.12 19.19 26.34
N PHE A 695 -29.89 19.69 26.16
CA PHE A 695 -29.55 21.11 26.30
C PHE A 695 -29.18 21.73 24.95
N TYR A 696 -30.07 22.56 24.43
CA TYR A 696 -29.82 23.37 23.24
C TYR A 696 -29.28 24.74 23.66
N THR A 697 -28.07 25.08 23.20
CA THR A 697 -27.43 26.35 23.52
C THR A 697 -27.06 27.09 22.25
N SER A 698 -27.76 28.21 21.99
CA SER A 698 -27.57 29.01 20.76
C SER A 698 -27.77 28.20 19.46
N CYS A 699 -28.71 27.25 19.44
CA CYS A 699 -29.10 26.52 18.23
C CYS A 699 -30.12 27.32 17.43
N ILE A 700 -30.13 27.09 16.12
CA ILE A 700 -31.01 27.73 15.14
C ILE A 700 -31.97 26.64 14.62
N ASP A 701 -33.25 26.97 14.53
CA ASP A 701 -34.32 26.09 14.01
C ASP A 701 -34.80 26.70 12.70
N GLU A 702 -33.98 26.56 11.65
CA GLU A 702 -34.19 27.11 10.31
C GLU A 702 -33.66 26.11 9.29
N ASP A 703 -34.15 26.18 8.05
CA ASP A 703 -33.60 25.42 6.92
C ASP A 703 -32.11 25.81 6.71
N PRO A 704 -31.18 24.85 6.60
CA PRO A 704 -29.78 25.13 6.30
C PRO A 704 -29.57 25.75 4.89
N ALA A 705 -30.57 25.74 4.02
CA ALA A 705 -30.56 26.32 2.68
C ALA A 705 -29.38 25.82 1.84
N PHE A 706 -29.30 24.50 1.64
CA PHE A 706 -28.31 23.90 0.74
C PHE A 706 -28.50 24.37 -0.70
N VAL A 707 -27.41 24.42 -1.47
CA VAL A 707 -27.44 24.77 -2.91
C VAL A 707 -28.35 23.83 -3.69
N ASP A 708 -28.27 22.54 -3.38
CA ASP A 708 -29.15 21.50 -3.91
C ASP A 708 -29.41 20.49 -2.79
N PRO A 709 -30.56 20.54 -2.11
CA PRO A 709 -30.82 19.66 -0.97
C PRO A 709 -30.86 18.18 -1.41
N PRO A 710 -30.37 17.24 -0.58
CA PRO A 710 -30.55 15.82 -0.85
C PRO A 710 -32.04 15.45 -0.93
N ASP A 711 -32.41 14.50 -1.80
CA ASP A 711 -33.78 14.02 -2.00
C ASP A 711 -33.76 12.53 -2.39
N PRO A 712 -34.51 11.64 -1.71
CA PRO A 712 -34.69 10.25 -2.17
C PRO A 712 -35.39 10.14 -3.53
N GLY A 713 -35.97 11.23 -4.03
CA GLY A 713 -36.63 11.28 -5.33
C GLY A 713 -38.10 10.87 -5.27
N PRO A 714 -38.74 10.71 -6.45
CA PRO A 714 -40.19 10.52 -6.56
C PRO A 714 -40.80 9.35 -5.76
N ASP A 715 -40.08 8.25 -5.56
CA ASP A 715 -40.58 7.11 -4.77
C ASP A 715 -40.47 7.31 -3.25
N ARG A 716 -39.67 8.29 -2.82
CA ARG A 716 -39.41 8.67 -1.43
C ARG A 716 -38.65 7.62 -0.62
N ASP A 717 -38.02 6.67 -1.29
CA ASP A 717 -37.29 5.57 -0.68
C ASP A 717 -35.80 5.68 -1.02
N TRP A 718 -34.95 5.93 -0.02
CA TRP A 718 -33.51 5.89 -0.20
C TRP A 718 -33.01 4.48 -0.55
N GLY A 719 -31.98 4.40 -1.38
CA GLY A 719 -31.40 3.16 -1.90
C GLY A 719 -31.85 2.80 -3.32
N THR A 720 -32.54 3.70 -4.00
CA THR A 720 -33.11 3.49 -5.34
C THR A 720 -32.33 4.28 -6.39
N ALA A 721 -32.74 4.16 -7.66
CA ALA A 721 -32.00 4.75 -8.76
C ALA A 721 -32.28 6.26 -8.94
N ASP A 722 -33.35 6.77 -8.35
CA ASP A 722 -33.79 8.17 -8.39
C ASP A 722 -33.26 9.04 -7.23
N ASP A 723 -32.54 8.43 -6.28
CA ASP A 723 -31.84 9.13 -5.20
C ASP A 723 -30.92 10.25 -5.71
N HIS A 724 -31.14 11.44 -5.19
CA HIS A 724 -30.35 12.63 -5.43
C HIS A 724 -29.58 13.01 -4.15
N LEU A 725 -28.25 12.86 -4.15
CA LEU A 725 -27.42 13.16 -2.96
C LEU A 725 -27.27 14.66 -2.65
N GLY A 726 -27.59 15.52 -3.62
CA GLY A 726 -27.54 16.97 -3.46
C GLY A 726 -26.12 17.54 -3.51
N ASP A 727 -26.08 18.86 -3.45
CA ASP A 727 -24.94 19.68 -3.12
C ASP A 727 -25.20 20.34 -1.77
N ILE A 728 -24.65 19.72 -0.72
CA ILE A 728 -24.77 20.17 0.67
C ILE A 728 -23.94 21.42 0.99
N SER A 729 -23.36 22.07 -0.02
CA SER A 729 -22.76 23.39 0.14
C SER A 729 -23.84 24.40 0.54
N LEU A 730 -23.47 25.39 1.34
CA LEU A 730 -24.39 26.41 1.82
C LEU A 730 -24.77 27.38 0.68
N GLY A 731 -26.06 27.53 0.44
CA GLY A 731 -26.61 28.48 -0.52
C GLY A 731 -26.58 29.92 0.02
N ALA A 732 -26.80 30.87 -0.89
CA ALA A 732 -26.92 32.29 -0.52
C ALA A 732 -28.08 32.50 0.47
N GLY A 733 -27.84 33.21 1.57
CA GLY A 733 -28.84 33.48 2.61
C GLY A 733 -28.94 32.38 3.70
N SER A 734 -28.12 31.33 3.64
CA SER A 734 -28.11 30.29 4.66
C SER A 734 -27.77 30.85 6.05
N PHE A 735 -28.57 30.50 7.06
CA PHE A 735 -28.31 30.84 8.46
C PHE A 735 -27.06 30.15 9.02
N ALA A 736 -26.51 29.17 8.31
CA ALA A 736 -25.29 28.47 8.71
C ALA A 736 -24.02 29.32 8.50
N ILE A 737 -24.06 30.25 7.53
CA ILE A 737 -22.91 31.06 7.14
C ILE A 737 -22.55 32.02 8.27
N ASP A 738 -21.27 32.00 8.66
CA ASP A 738 -20.65 32.80 9.72
C ASP A 738 -21.41 32.76 11.06
N SER A 739 -22.13 31.66 11.33
CA SER A 739 -22.93 31.49 12.54
C SER A 739 -22.26 30.61 13.61
N GLY A 740 -21.21 29.88 13.22
CA GLY A 740 -20.47 28.99 14.10
C GLY A 740 -19.54 29.72 15.09
N VAL A 741 -18.83 28.90 15.86
CA VAL A 741 -17.89 29.34 16.89
C VAL A 741 -16.50 28.72 16.72
N THR A 742 -15.53 29.58 16.42
CA THR A 742 -14.10 29.25 16.23
C THR A 742 -13.42 28.63 17.47
N PRO A 743 -13.59 29.17 18.70
CA PRO A 743 -12.86 28.67 19.87
C PRO A 743 -13.40 27.34 20.41
N ALA A 744 -14.59 26.91 19.96
CA ALA A 744 -15.21 25.66 20.37
C ALA A 744 -14.78 24.49 19.48
N VAL A 745 -14.15 24.79 18.34
CA VAL A 745 -13.41 23.81 17.56
C VAL A 745 -12.13 23.55 18.35
N GLU A 746 -11.95 22.32 18.84
CA GLU A 746 -10.61 21.86 19.14
C GLU A 746 -9.90 21.83 17.78
N VAL A 747 -9.32 22.97 17.36
CA VAL A 747 -8.66 23.11 16.07
C VAL A 747 -7.61 22.03 16.04
N TRP A 748 -7.92 20.91 15.38
CA TRP A 748 -6.96 19.90 15.03
C TRP A 748 -6.04 20.61 14.05
N PRO A 749 -4.86 21.09 14.48
CA PRO A 749 -4.01 21.91 13.62
C PRO A 749 -3.54 21.09 12.40
N GLU A 750 -3.68 19.77 12.49
CA GLU A 750 -3.35 18.75 11.50
C GLU A 750 -4.39 18.61 10.37
N TYR A 751 -5.66 19.03 10.57
CA TYR A 751 -6.76 18.77 9.62
C TYR A 751 -7.56 20.04 9.22
N GLY A 752 -6.90 21.20 9.15
CA GLY A 752 -7.49 22.55 9.12
C GLY A 752 -8.37 22.98 7.92
N GLY A 753 -9.14 22.07 7.32
CA GLY A 753 -10.13 22.34 6.27
C GLY A 753 -11.53 21.75 6.55
N ASP A 754 -12.48 22.14 5.72
CA ASP A 754 -13.84 21.63 5.68
C ASP A 754 -13.91 20.27 4.97
N LEU A 755 -15.11 19.77 4.67
CA LEU A 755 -15.32 18.50 3.97
C LEU A 755 -14.65 18.44 2.58
N PHE A 756 -14.48 19.58 1.90
CA PHE A 756 -13.85 19.67 0.58
C PHE A 756 -12.38 20.09 0.65
N GLY A 757 -11.84 20.28 1.87
CA GLY A 757 -10.47 20.71 2.11
C GLY A 757 -10.26 22.22 2.02
N ASP A 758 -11.34 23.00 1.89
CA ASP A 758 -11.30 24.46 1.93
C ASP A 758 -11.07 24.95 3.37
N GLN A 759 -10.42 26.11 3.52
CA GLN A 759 -10.09 26.63 4.85
C GLN A 759 -11.36 27.00 5.61
N ARG A 760 -11.54 26.40 6.79
CA ARG A 760 -12.65 26.62 7.74
C ARG A 760 -12.81 28.03 8.32
N VAL A 761 -11.96 28.96 7.91
CA VAL A 761 -11.80 30.26 8.57
C VAL A 761 -11.83 31.36 7.51
N VAL A 762 -12.52 31.08 6.41
CA VAL A 762 -12.70 31.98 5.27
C VAL A 762 -14.01 32.71 5.52
N ASP A 763 -13.89 33.82 6.24
CA ASP A 763 -14.99 34.78 6.46
C ASP A 763 -15.58 35.17 5.09
N ALA A 764 -16.86 34.86 4.88
CA ALA A 764 -17.57 35.39 3.72
C ALA A 764 -17.59 36.90 3.94
N VAL A 765 -16.91 37.64 3.07
CA VAL A 765 -16.43 39.04 3.25
C VAL A 765 -17.50 40.06 3.72
N ASN A 766 -18.78 39.65 3.82
CA ASN A 766 -19.97 40.48 3.90
C ASN A 766 -20.94 40.08 5.03
N TYR A 767 -20.66 39.07 5.86
CA TYR A 767 -21.56 38.69 6.96
C TYR A 767 -21.32 39.57 8.19
N VAL A 768 -22.31 40.39 8.56
CA VAL A 768 -22.27 41.14 9.83
C VAL A 768 -22.57 40.17 10.97
N GLY A 769 -21.53 39.53 11.51
CA GLY A 769 -21.65 38.61 12.63
C GLY A 769 -22.45 39.21 13.79
N THR A 770 -23.55 38.55 14.19
CA THR A 770 -24.46 38.97 15.26
C THR A 770 -23.86 38.89 16.68
N GLY A 771 -22.53 38.72 16.80
CA GLY A 771 -21.80 38.73 18.06
C GLY A 771 -21.25 40.11 18.39
N SER A 772 -21.91 40.82 19.30
CA SER A 772 -21.49 42.14 19.77
C SER A 772 -20.12 42.13 20.49
N GLY A 773 -19.10 42.65 19.81
CA GLY A 773 -18.10 43.60 20.34
C GLY A 773 -16.93 43.08 21.19
N PHE A 774 -15.76 42.82 20.57
CA PHE A 774 -14.43 43.06 21.14
C PHE A 774 -13.38 43.25 20.01
N PRO A 775 -12.28 44.00 20.24
CA PRO A 775 -11.30 44.32 19.20
C PRO A 775 -10.27 43.18 19.05
N THR A 776 -10.28 42.57 17.85
CA THR A 776 -9.48 41.45 17.30
C THR A 776 -9.78 40.04 17.82
N PRO A 777 -11.00 39.51 17.60
CA PRO A 777 -11.21 38.09 17.21
C PRO A 777 -12.61 37.80 16.60
N ASN A 778 -12.77 37.51 15.30
CA ASN A 778 -14.11 37.20 14.73
C ASN A 778 -14.09 36.47 13.38
N GLN A 779 -13.09 35.63 13.07
CA GLN A 779 -13.29 34.68 11.96
C GLN A 779 -14.25 33.61 12.45
N ARG A 780 -15.55 33.79 12.20
CA ARG A 780 -16.52 32.73 12.45
C ARG A 780 -16.31 31.65 11.39
N ILE A 781 -16.74 30.46 11.75
CA ILE A 781 -16.74 29.34 10.82
C ILE A 781 -18.19 29.06 10.50
N ASP A 782 -18.44 28.44 9.36
CA ASP A 782 -19.80 28.05 9.03
C ASP A 782 -20.24 26.85 9.86
N ILE A 783 -21.54 26.81 10.15
CA ILE A 783 -22.17 25.64 10.76
C ILE A 783 -22.28 24.55 9.69
N GLY A 784 -21.88 23.32 10.01
CA GLY A 784 -21.97 22.16 9.12
C GLY A 784 -20.62 21.67 8.62
N ALA A 785 -20.65 20.70 7.70
CA ALA A 785 -19.48 20.02 7.13
C ALA A 785 -18.67 20.87 6.15
N VAL A 786 -19.31 21.84 5.50
CA VAL A 786 -18.77 22.63 4.39
C VAL A 786 -18.71 24.10 4.79
N GLU A 787 -17.63 24.78 4.43
CA GLU A 787 -17.51 26.23 4.47
C GLU A 787 -18.01 26.81 3.13
N ALA A 788 -18.74 27.91 3.19
CA ALA A 788 -19.19 28.64 2.03
C ALA A 788 -17.96 29.17 1.23
N PRO A 789 -17.94 29.00 -0.10
CA PRO A 789 -16.85 29.50 -0.92
C PRO A 789 -16.73 31.03 -0.85
N PRO A 790 -15.50 31.58 -0.90
CA PRO A 790 -15.30 33.03 -0.88
C PRO A 790 -15.95 33.68 -2.12
N GLY A 791 -16.99 34.49 -1.89
CA GLY A 791 -17.68 35.25 -2.94
C GLY A 791 -19.13 34.86 -3.22
N ILE A 792 -19.79 34.08 -2.34
CA ILE A 792 -21.27 34.04 -2.33
C ILE A 792 -21.77 35.46 -2.04
N ALA A 793 -22.23 36.14 -3.08
CA ALA A 793 -22.88 37.43 -2.96
C ALA A 793 -24.26 37.23 -2.33
N TYR A 794 -24.52 37.96 -1.26
CA TYR A 794 -25.85 38.06 -0.65
C TYR A 794 -26.91 38.34 -1.72
N VAL A 795 -28.00 37.57 -1.67
CA VAL A 795 -29.30 38.09 -2.08
C VAL A 795 -29.75 38.94 -0.90
N CYS A 796 -29.93 40.24 -1.10
CA CYS A 796 -30.65 41.03 -0.10
C CYS A 796 -32.07 40.47 -0.04
N ASP A 797 -32.65 40.23 1.14
CA ASP A 797 -34.03 39.73 1.24
C ASP A 797 -35.02 40.61 0.44
N GLY A 798 -34.69 41.88 0.21
CA GLY A 798 -35.45 42.80 -0.64
C GLY A 798 -35.05 42.85 -2.14
N ASP A 799 -34.00 42.18 -2.59
CA ASP A 799 -33.52 42.15 -3.99
C ASP A 799 -34.09 40.93 -4.71
N THR A 800 -35.29 41.10 -5.25
CA THR A 800 -36.04 40.03 -5.90
C THR A 800 -35.54 39.69 -7.32
N ASN A 801 -34.65 40.52 -7.88
CA ASN A 801 -34.18 40.38 -9.26
C ASN A 801 -32.70 39.95 -9.37
N GLY A 802 -31.96 40.00 -8.26
CA GLY A 802 -30.58 39.53 -8.14
C GLY A 802 -29.54 40.51 -8.68
N ASP A 803 -29.87 41.79 -8.84
CA ASP A 803 -28.95 42.83 -9.33
C ASP A 803 -28.14 43.53 -8.23
N GLN A 804 -28.24 43.05 -6.99
CA GLN A 804 -27.54 43.52 -5.80
C GLN A 804 -27.95 44.93 -5.36
N SER A 805 -29.16 45.37 -5.71
CA SER A 805 -29.73 46.63 -5.25
C SER A 805 -31.21 46.48 -4.92
N VAL A 806 -31.62 46.80 -3.69
CA VAL A 806 -33.04 46.84 -3.33
C VAL A 806 -33.66 48.16 -3.80
N ASP A 807 -34.36 48.12 -4.95
CA ASP A 807 -34.94 49.30 -5.56
C ASP A 807 -36.37 49.11 -6.11
N PHE A 808 -36.80 50.04 -6.97
CA PHE A 808 -38.14 49.99 -7.57
C PHE A 808 -38.39 48.77 -8.41
N THR A 809 -37.35 48.15 -8.96
CA THR A 809 -37.43 46.93 -9.73
C THR A 809 -37.92 45.79 -8.84
N ASP A 810 -37.46 45.74 -7.59
CA ASP A 810 -37.80 44.66 -6.66
C ASP A 810 -39.19 44.82 -6.04
N LEU A 811 -39.53 46.06 -5.67
CA LEU A 811 -40.89 46.36 -5.25
C LEU A 811 -41.91 46.04 -6.34
N ASN A 812 -41.57 46.27 -7.61
CA ASN A 812 -42.48 45.94 -8.70
C ASN A 812 -42.69 44.44 -8.84
N ILE A 813 -41.67 43.60 -8.59
CA ILE A 813 -41.81 42.14 -8.64
C ILE A 813 -42.76 41.64 -7.54
N VAL A 814 -42.64 42.13 -6.30
CA VAL A 814 -43.58 41.79 -5.21
C VAL A 814 -45.00 42.29 -5.52
N LEU A 815 -45.15 43.49 -6.09
CA LEU A 815 -46.47 44.04 -6.43
C LEU A 815 -47.11 43.37 -7.66
N GLU A 816 -46.31 42.91 -8.63
CA GLU A 816 -46.78 42.19 -9.81
C GLU A 816 -47.35 40.81 -9.43
N ASN A 817 -46.80 40.19 -8.39
CA ASN A 817 -47.21 38.89 -7.89
C ASN A 817 -48.18 38.96 -6.69
N TRP A 818 -48.66 40.16 -6.32
CA TRP A 818 -49.49 40.39 -5.15
C TRP A 818 -50.74 39.50 -5.07
N GLY A 819 -50.86 38.73 -3.98
CA GLY A 819 -51.94 37.76 -3.76
C GLY A 819 -51.84 36.48 -4.59
N GLY A 820 -50.70 36.25 -5.26
CA GLY A 820 -50.34 35.00 -5.94
C GLY A 820 -49.74 33.97 -4.98
N ALA A 821 -49.39 32.80 -5.54
CA ALA A 821 -48.68 31.73 -4.87
C ALA A 821 -47.52 31.27 -5.78
N GLY A 822 -46.32 31.12 -5.22
CA GLY A 822 -45.09 30.78 -5.94
C GLY A 822 -43.91 31.66 -5.52
N PRO A 823 -42.68 31.28 -5.87
CA PRO A 823 -41.44 31.90 -5.34
C PRO A 823 -41.22 33.34 -5.83
N ASP A 824 -41.86 33.74 -6.92
CA ASP A 824 -41.69 35.08 -7.48
C ASP A 824 -42.42 36.12 -6.60
N GLY A 825 -41.66 36.81 -5.73
CA GLY A 825 -42.16 37.88 -4.85
C GLY A 825 -42.65 37.42 -3.47
N ASP A 826 -42.56 36.12 -3.16
CA ASP A 826 -42.79 35.51 -1.84
C ASP A 826 -41.43 35.43 -1.14
N LEU A 827 -41.12 36.43 -0.32
CA LEU A 827 -39.81 36.66 0.27
C LEU A 827 -39.69 36.10 1.69
N ASP A 828 -40.81 35.85 2.37
CA ASP A 828 -40.82 35.10 3.64
C ASP A 828 -41.12 33.60 3.48
N ASN A 829 -41.32 33.15 2.23
CA ASN A 829 -41.63 31.77 1.85
C ASN A 829 -42.86 31.20 2.60
N ASP A 830 -43.80 32.05 3.00
CA ASP A 830 -45.05 31.61 3.66
C ASP A 830 -46.08 31.01 2.68
N GLY A 831 -45.76 31.04 1.39
CA GLY A 831 -46.57 30.53 0.29
C GLY A 831 -47.56 31.56 -0.28
N ALA A 832 -47.53 32.81 0.17
CA ALA A 832 -48.43 33.87 -0.26
C ALA A 832 -47.76 35.25 -0.34
N VAL A 833 -47.71 35.83 -1.55
CA VAL A 833 -47.22 37.21 -1.74
C VAL A 833 -48.16 38.24 -1.12
N ASN A 834 -47.77 38.81 0.01
CA ASN A 834 -48.59 39.65 0.87
C ASN A 834 -47.82 40.82 1.50
N PHE A 835 -48.37 41.39 2.58
CA PHE A 835 -47.77 42.54 3.25
C PHE A 835 -46.45 42.22 3.93
N ASN A 836 -46.19 40.98 4.29
CA ASN A 836 -44.92 40.57 4.89
C ASN A 836 -43.78 40.72 3.87
N ASP A 837 -43.96 40.24 2.65
CA ASP A 837 -42.96 40.36 1.56
C ASP A 837 -42.69 41.80 1.19
N LEU A 838 -43.75 42.61 1.11
CA LEU A 838 -43.60 44.04 0.87
C LEU A 838 -42.83 44.73 2.00
N ASN A 839 -43.02 44.30 3.25
CA ASN A 839 -42.27 44.86 4.37
C ASN A 839 -40.79 44.46 4.32
N ILE A 840 -40.45 43.32 3.72
CA ILE A 840 -39.07 42.90 3.50
C ILE A 840 -38.38 43.83 2.50
N VAL A 841 -38.98 44.06 1.32
CA VAL A 841 -38.43 45.00 0.31
C VAL A 841 -38.34 46.43 0.85
N LEU A 842 -39.39 46.90 1.53
CA LEU A 842 -39.40 48.26 2.09
C LEU A 842 -38.45 48.40 3.29
N GLY A 843 -38.17 47.31 4.00
CA GLY A 843 -37.27 47.27 5.15
C GLY A 843 -35.80 47.46 4.75
N GLN A 844 -35.44 47.08 3.52
CA GLN A 844 -34.07 47.14 2.98
C GLN A 844 -33.91 48.21 1.87
N TRP A 845 -34.89 49.10 1.75
CA TRP A 845 -35.01 50.03 0.63
C TRP A 845 -33.84 51.00 0.47
N GLY A 846 -33.13 50.90 -0.66
CA GLY A 846 -32.02 51.79 -1.00
C GLY A 846 -30.76 51.59 -0.16
N ASP A 847 -30.70 50.53 0.65
CA ASP A 847 -29.46 50.08 1.26
C ASP A 847 -28.65 49.32 0.19
N PRO A 848 -27.36 49.64 -0.02
CA PRO A 848 -26.51 48.83 -0.88
C PRO A 848 -26.39 47.44 -0.26
N CYS A 849 -26.57 46.39 -1.07
CA CYS A 849 -26.34 45.04 -0.59
C CYS A 849 -24.94 44.95 0.01
N PRO A 850 -24.78 44.39 1.24
CA PRO A 850 -23.47 44.27 1.87
C PRO A 850 -22.50 43.58 0.90
N ILE A 851 -21.51 44.33 0.42
CA ILE A 851 -20.52 43.94 -0.59
C ILE A 851 -19.31 43.29 0.02
#